data_AF-A0A1F3IW24-F1
#
_entry.id   AF-A0A1F3IW24-F1
#
_cell.length_a   1.000
_cell.length_b   1.000
_cell.length_c   1.000
_cell.angle_alpha   90.00
_cell.angle_beta   90.00
_cell.angle_gamma   90.00
#
_symmetry.space_group_name_H-M   'P 1'
#
loop_
_entity.id
_entity.type
_entity.pdbx_description
1 polymer ?
#
loop_
_entity_poly.entity_id
_entity_poly.type
_entity_poly.pdbx_seq_one_letter_code
_entity_poly.pdbx_strand_id
1 'polypeptide(L)'
;MKRRFIIYGLITISIAQFSFYSSFAQKDSIQRKYIKIYEKVESLYNEADIPGLSFILVDEKNTFIKTWGYADIENKIPVTSKTLFELGSTTKAFTALAILKMEKEGIINLDDNTSRYIPWFKVFYEGKEVQITIKELLHHTSGIPMEIISKIPQGESDDMLERTVRIINELKLKRLPGKEYEYSTINYDILGLIIEKISHLPFEEYMQKNIFQTLELEYTSVGTPENGNPAKGYKISFFSPREYQAPRFRGNNPAGYVISNGEDMAKWLKYQLSIDKNCFEDIINKSHLPDFTVTPNGLSSYASGWMVEPYGEPMVYHEGLNPNFSSFVGFLPNKKIGIAILANSNSSYTPYLGNSILHILNNEDISEIPIPENSIDKVFSLISLILMVFVIGVFIIFIWVVKGIITRKRKFKVIGLKTVLIMFWDLLLTIPFMYGIYLIPKALMGFSWDSAIVWAPGSYLFACILFVSAIIGVWILSAISTIIPTKNQYFRSLPMIVILSIMSGLANMTIILLLINAIGSEAKLIYLLYYFALILVFYISSRKTVQTKLINISLSIVYDLRMKLVNKIFLSSFQKFEKIDNGRVIATLNQDTATISNSVNIIISLISNTITIVGVFIYLGTISLTATILILIVIVCVSALYFIVSKKTRILFEQARDTSNIFSGLIDGLLYGFKELSLSGMKKKEYTKEIDVSCLELRNKSNMALVKFINAFLIGETLLILVLGTVSFLIPFLFSEIPSYKLIGFIMIVLYLIGPINGVLSSIPNIIQIKVSWKRIKDFIDDINPDLEFSDILNIKNKKIIIKSLSVQGLVFEYKNGDEDSSFKVGPINLNINSGEILFVIGGNGSGKTTLANLLTGLYAADDGLIEINGEKINNIELGGLFSTIFSNHHIFKKLYGIETDDKKEEIDYLLKLLKLDSKVSVENDSFSTINLSNGQRKRLSLMKCFLEDSQIYLFDEWAADQDPEYKKIFYRKILPEMKKKGKIIIAITHDDNYFDVADRIIKMDMGKVIEYQEM
;
A
#
# COMPACT_ATOMS: atom_id res chain seq x y z
N MET A 1 -0.04 14.73 81.77
CA MET A 1 -1.51 14.92 81.70
C MET A 1 -1.98 16.01 80.73
N LYS A 2 -1.25 17.12 80.52
CA LYS A 2 -1.67 18.24 79.65
C LYS A 2 -1.72 17.98 78.12
N ARG A 3 -1.05 16.94 77.59
CA ARG A 3 -1.02 16.64 76.14
C ARG A 3 -2.24 15.83 75.63
N ARG A 4 -2.95 15.10 76.50
CA ARG A 4 -4.14 14.32 76.11
C ARG A 4 -5.39 15.20 76.02
N PHE A 5 -5.51 16.24 76.84
CA PHE A 5 -6.67 17.15 76.83
C PHE A 5 -6.77 18.01 75.55
N ILE A 6 -5.64 18.37 74.94
CA ILE A 6 -5.62 19.16 73.69
C ILE A 6 -6.08 18.31 72.49
N ILE A 7 -5.75 17.01 72.48
CA ILE A 7 -6.15 16.09 71.42
C ILE A 7 -7.65 15.79 71.51
N TYR A 8 -8.20 15.56 72.72
CA TYR A 8 -9.64 15.39 72.88
C TYR A 8 -10.41 16.68 72.56
N GLY A 9 -9.88 17.86 72.94
CA GLY A 9 -10.47 19.16 72.61
C GLY A 9 -10.54 19.43 71.10
N LEU A 10 -9.46 19.13 70.35
CA LEU A 10 -9.43 19.26 68.89
C LEU A 10 -10.36 18.27 68.19
N ILE A 11 -10.46 17.04 68.70
CA ILE A 11 -11.38 16.03 68.15
C ILE A 11 -12.85 16.42 68.40
N THR A 12 -13.19 16.98 69.57
CA THR A 12 -14.56 17.50 69.82
C THR A 12 -14.89 18.75 69.00
N ILE A 13 -13.92 19.61 68.71
CA ILE A 13 -14.14 20.80 67.85
C ILE A 13 -14.27 20.38 66.37
N SER A 14 -13.51 19.38 65.91
CA SER A 14 -13.67 18.82 64.56
C SER A 14 -14.98 18.05 64.39
N ILE A 15 -15.46 17.34 65.42
CA ILE A 15 -16.77 16.65 65.38
C ILE A 15 -17.93 17.66 65.44
N ALA A 16 -17.82 18.72 66.26
CA ALA A 16 -18.82 19.79 66.31
C ALA A 16 -18.88 20.63 65.01
N GLN A 17 -17.74 20.84 64.34
CA GLN A 17 -17.71 21.46 63.00
C GLN A 17 -18.28 20.53 61.92
N PHE A 18 -18.10 19.21 62.04
CA PHE A 18 -18.71 18.25 61.11
C PHE A 18 -20.24 18.19 61.26
N SER A 19 -20.76 18.30 62.48
CA SER A 19 -22.21 18.34 62.75
C SER A 19 -22.90 19.65 62.33
N PHE A 20 -22.16 20.77 62.25
CA PHE A 20 -22.69 22.04 61.75
C PHE A 20 -22.68 22.13 60.21
N TYR A 21 -21.77 21.43 59.53
CA TYR A 21 -21.75 21.36 58.06
C TYR A 21 -22.83 20.43 57.47
N SER A 22 -23.31 19.44 58.22
CA SER A 22 -24.38 18.53 57.76
C SER A 22 -25.78 19.17 57.71
N SER A 23 -26.02 20.27 58.42
CA SER A 23 -27.35 20.92 58.45
C SER A 23 -27.54 22.05 57.43
N PHE A 24 -26.49 22.45 56.70
CA PHE A 24 -26.60 23.43 55.59
C PHE A 24 -26.49 22.80 54.19
N ALA A 25 -26.26 21.48 54.08
CA ALA A 25 -26.08 20.80 52.81
C ALA A 25 -27.38 20.30 52.14
N GLN A 26 -28.54 20.53 52.74
CA GLN A 26 -29.80 19.92 52.30
C GLN A 26 -30.79 20.87 51.61
N LYS A 27 -30.38 22.12 51.29
CA LYS A 27 -31.22 23.06 50.51
C LYS A 27 -30.68 23.46 49.13
N ASP A 28 -29.48 22.98 48.74
CA ASP A 28 -28.79 23.32 47.49
C ASP A 28 -28.53 22.12 46.53
N SER A 29 -29.09 20.94 46.82
CA SER A 29 -28.77 19.70 46.08
C SER A 29 -29.38 19.64 44.67
N ILE A 30 -30.56 20.23 44.46
CA ILE A 30 -31.30 20.18 43.19
C ILE A 30 -30.64 21.08 42.13
N GLN A 31 -30.28 22.30 42.50
CA GLN A 31 -29.67 23.26 41.57
C GLN A 31 -28.30 22.80 41.08
N ARG A 32 -27.50 22.15 41.94
CA ARG A 32 -26.23 21.51 41.54
C ARG A 32 -26.44 20.30 40.61
N LYS A 33 -27.52 19.53 40.78
CA LYS A 33 -27.86 18.40 39.88
C LYS A 33 -28.19 18.91 38.47
N TYR A 34 -28.96 19.99 38.35
CA TYR A 34 -29.28 20.60 37.06
C TYR A 34 -28.08 21.26 36.37
N ILE A 35 -27.19 21.92 37.12
CA ILE A 35 -25.93 22.47 36.56
C ILE A 35 -25.09 21.36 35.92
N LYS A 36 -24.91 20.22 36.58
CA LYS A 36 -24.18 19.07 36.01
C LYS A 36 -24.84 18.51 34.74
N ILE A 37 -26.18 18.50 34.68
CA ILE A 37 -26.90 18.09 33.47
C ILE A 37 -26.62 19.07 32.33
N TYR A 38 -26.66 20.38 32.58
CA TYR A 38 -26.33 21.38 31.56
C TYR A 38 -24.88 21.29 31.09
N GLU A 39 -23.93 21.12 31.99
CA GLU A 39 -22.51 20.92 31.64
C GLU A 39 -22.35 19.66 30.76
N LYS A 40 -23.08 18.58 31.06
CA LYS A 40 -23.05 17.37 30.24
C LYS A 40 -23.70 17.57 28.88
N VAL A 41 -24.84 18.28 28.81
CA VAL A 41 -25.50 18.67 27.55
C VAL A 41 -24.57 19.52 26.71
N GLU A 42 -23.93 20.52 27.29
CA GLU A 42 -23.02 21.43 26.60
C GLU A 42 -21.77 20.70 26.08
N SER A 43 -21.18 19.80 26.89
CA SER A 43 -20.07 18.94 26.47
C SER A 43 -20.45 18.07 25.27
N LEU A 44 -21.58 17.36 25.35
CA LEU A 44 -22.04 16.47 24.29
C LEU A 44 -22.52 17.23 23.04
N TYR A 45 -23.15 18.40 23.21
CA TYR A 45 -23.52 19.29 22.11
C TYR A 45 -22.28 19.70 21.29
N ASN A 46 -21.19 20.08 21.98
CA ASN A 46 -19.92 20.44 21.35
C ASN A 46 -19.25 19.25 20.63
N GLU A 47 -19.49 18.01 21.07
CA GLU A 47 -18.97 16.80 20.42
C GLU A 47 -19.82 16.31 19.23
N ALA A 48 -21.11 16.66 19.22
CA ALA A 48 -22.11 16.12 18.29
C ALA A 48 -22.20 16.86 16.94
N ASP A 49 -21.55 18.01 16.80
CA ASP A 49 -21.62 18.91 15.64
C ASP A 49 -23.08 19.28 15.26
N ILE A 50 -23.97 19.36 16.25
CA ILE A 50 -25.39 19.74 16.05
C ILE A 50 -25.48 21.26 15.83
N PRO A 51 -26.04 21.76 14.72
CA PRO A 51 -26.09 23.19 14.44
C PRO A 51 -26.88 24.00 15.46
N GLY A 52 -28.04 23.49 15.86
CA GLY A 52 -28.98 24.13 16.75
C GLY A 52 -29.73 23.11 17.58
N LEU A 53 -29.82 23.37 18.88
CA LEU A 53 -30.39 22.47 19.88
C LEU A 53 -31.34 23.25 20.81
N SER A 54 -32.49 22.67 21.12
CA SER A 54 -33.39 23.11 22.19
C SER A 54 -33.56 21.98 23.20
N PHE A 55 -33.13 22.21 24.45
CA PHE A 55 -33.31 21.30 25.57
C PHE A 55 -34.38 21.84 26.51
N ILE A 56 -35.33 20.98 26.83
CA ILE A 56 -36.46 21.25 27.69
C ILE A 56 -36.37 20.31 28.89
N LEU A 57 -36.50 20.86 30.09
CA LEU A 57 -36.64 20.10 31.33
C LEU A 57 -37.83 20.65 32.13
N VAL A 58 -38.70 19.74 32.56
CA VAL A 58 -39.88 20.02 33.35
C VAL A 58 -39.82 19.21 34.64
N ASP A 59 -40.05 19.87 35.78
CA ASP A 59 -40.35 19.22 37.06
C ASP A 59 -41.64 19.83 37.65
N GLU A 60 -42.09 19.35 38.81
CA GLU A 60 -43.33 19.83 39.46
C GLU A 60 -43.42 21.34 39.67
N LYS A 61 -42.28 22.05 39.76
CA LYS A 61 -42.23 23.47 40.12
C LYS A 61 -41.62 24.35 39.04
N ASN A 62 -40.83 23.78 38.13
CA ASN A 62 -39.98 24.53 37.23
C ASN A 62 -40.11 24.02 35.79
N THR A 63 -39.92 24.95 34.87
CA THR A 63 -39.75 24.67 33.44
C THR A 63 -38.50 25.39 32.99
N PHE A 64 -37.55 24.65 32.48
CA PHE A 64 -36.31 25.19 31.97
C PHE A 64 -36.19 24.87 30.49
N ILE A 65 -36.02 25.91 29.67
CA ILE A 65 -35.73 25.78 28.25
C ILE A 65 -34.37 26.42 28.02
N LYS A 66 -33.43 25.63 27.53
CA LYS A 66 -32.07 26.08 27.21
C LYS A 66 -31.79 25.76 25.75
N THR A 67 -31.28 26.74 25.03
CA THR A 67 -30.99 26.61 23.59
C THR A 67 -29.51 26.85 23.32
N TRP A 68 -29.00 26.19 22.28
CA TRP A 68 -27.64 26.37 21.77
C TRP A 68 -27.66 26.48 20.26
N GLY A 69 -26.66 27.17 19.71
CA GLY A 69 -26.41 27.22 18.27
C GLY A 69 -27.43 28.02 17.46
N TYR A 70 -27.56 27.65 16.18
CA TYR A 70 -28.28 28.42 15.17
C TYR A 70 -29.40 27.60 14.51
N ALA A 71 -30.57 28.23 14.37
CA ALA A 71 -31.66 27.76 13.52
C ALA A 71 -31.31 27.90 12.03
N ASP A 72 -30.48 28.88 11.70
CA ASP A 72 -29.86 29.08 10.37
C ASP A 72 -28.39 29.50 10.55
N ILE A 73 -27.47 28.60 10.19
CA ILE A 73 -26.01 28.83 10.28
C ILE A 73 -25.57 29.97 9.37
N GLU A 74 -26.08 30.03 8.14
CA GLU A 74 -25.60 30.98 7.11
C GLU A 74 -25.96 32.41 7.51
N ASN A 75 -27.20 32.61 7.96
CA ASN A 75 -27.71 33.91 8.40
C ASN A 75 -27.45 34.20 9.89
N LYS A 76 -26.81 33.27 10.61
CA LYS A 76 -26.52 33.36 12.06
C LYS A 76 -27.78 33.63 12.91
N ILE A 77 -28.90 33.00 12.57
CA ILE A 77 -30.16 33.12 13.34
C ILE A 77 -30.09 32.15 14.52
N PRO A 78 -30.09 32.60 15.78
CA PRO A 78 -29.95 31.72 16.94
C PRO A 78 -31.19 30.86 17.18
N VAL A 79 -31.00 29.69 17.80
CA VAL A 79 -32.14 28.90 18.31
C VAL A 79 -32.76 29.60 19.51
N THR A 80 -34.08 29.72 19.49
CA THR A 80 -34.91 30.29 20.57
C THR A 80 -35.90 29.25 21.09
N SER A 81 -36.56 29.53 22.22
CA SER A 81 -37.63 28.67 22.76
C SER A 81 -38.78 28.45 21.76
N LYS A 82 -38.97 29.40 20.82
CA LYS A 82 -40.01 29.39 19.78
C LYS A 82 -39.57 28.83 18.43
N THR A 83 -38.29 28.47 18.28
CA THR A 83 -37.78 27.88 17.03
C THR A 83 -38.46 26.52 16.81
N LEU A 84 -38.97 26.31 15.61
CA LEU A 84 -39.70 25.09 15.25
C LEU A 84 -38.75 24.02 14.70
N PHE A 85 -38.97 22.77 15.14
CA PHE A 85 -38.22 21.59 14.74
C PHE A 85 -39.19 20.47 14.34
N GLU A 86 -38.82 19.66 13.35
CA GLU A 86 -39.52 18.39 13.12
C GLU A 86 -39.19 17.41 14.25
N LEU A 87 -40.22 16.76 14.77
CA LEU A 87 -40.13 15.87 15.91
C LEU A 87 -39.65 14.46 15.51
N GLY A 88 -39.72 14.07 14.25
CA GLY A 88 -39.44 12.68 13.88
C GLY A 88 -40.41 11.73 14.58
N SER A 89 -39.97 10.52 14.91
CA SER A 89 -40.83 9.46 15.46
C SER A 89 -41.49 9.76 16.81
N THR A 90 -41.07 10.78 17.57
CA THR A 90 -41.82 11.23 18.77
C THR A 90 -43.21 11.76 18.43
N THR A 91 -43.45 12.07 17.15
CA THR A 91 -44.79 12.29 16.56
C THR A 91 -45.79 11.19 16.91
N LYS A 92 -45.35 9.93 17.01
CA LYS A 92 -46.23 8.77 17.23
C LYS A 92 -47.07 8.89 18.50
N ALA A 93 -46.53 9.49 19.55
CA ALA A 93 -47.28 9.74 20.79
C ALA A 93 -48.53 10.60 20.57
N PHE A 94 -48.47 11.60 19.68
CA PHE A 94 -49.63 12.43 19.34
C PHE A 94 -50.67 11.65 18.53
N THR A 95 -50.23 10.89 17.53
CA THR A 95 -51.12 10.04 16.73
C THR A 95 -51.79 8.96 17.57
N ALA A 96 -51.04 8.37 18.51
CA ALA A 96 -51.59 7.41 19.46
C ALA A 96 -52.64 8.03 20.38
N LEU A 97 -52.40 9.25 20.86
CA LEU A 97 -53.37 10.00 21.65
C LEU A 97 -54.67 10.25 20.87
N ALA A 98 -54.59 10.54 19.56
CA ALA A 98 -55.77 10.69 18.70
C ALA A 98 -56.60 9.40 18.60
N ILE A 99 -55.95 8.24 18.47
CA ILE A 99 -56.61 6.93 18.47
C ILE A 99 -57.27 6.64 19.83
N LEU A 100 -56.55 6.86 20.93
CA LEU A 100 -57.10 6.66 22.28
C LEU A 100 -58.25 7.62 22.60
N LYS A 101 -58.24 8.85 22.04
CA LYS A 101 -59.38 9.77 22.11
C LYS A 101 -60.61 9.20 21.39
N MET A 102 -60.45 8.71 20.15
CA MET A 102 -61.55 8.09 19.40
C MET A 102 -62.10 6.84 20.11
N GLU A 103 -61.24 6.07 20.79
CA GLU A 103 -61.67 4.94 21.61
C GLU A 103 -62.47 5.40 22.84
N LYS A 104 -62.01 6.44 23.55
CA LYS A 104 -62.74 7.04 24.69
C LYS A 104 -64.11 7.58 24.28
N GLU A 105 -64.22 8.11 23.07
CA GLU A 105 -65.47 8.60 22.48
C GLU A 105 -66.38 7.47 21.97
N GLY A 106 -65.94 6.21 22.02
CA GLY A 106 -66.69 5.04 21.57
C GLY A 106 -66.79 4.91 20.04
N ILE A 107 -65.98 5.66 19.31
CA ILE A 107 -65.95 5.68 17.83
C ILE A 107 -65.23 4.45 17.28
N ILE A 108 -64.21 3.98 18.00
CA ILE A 108 -63.43 2.77 17.68
C ILE A 108 -63.24 1.87 18.90
N ASN A 109 -62.92 0.61 18.67
CA ASN A 109 -62.37 -0.30 19.68
C ASN A 109 -60.95 -0.73 19.27
N LEU A 110 -60.01 -0.82 20.21
CA LEU A 110 -58.62 -1.21 19.89
C LEU A 110 -58.51 -2.65 19.35
N ASP A 111 -59.45 -3.53 19.70
CA ASP A 111 -59.53 -4.89 19.18
C ASP A 111 -60.21 -4.96 17.79
N ASP A 112 -60.65 -3.81 17.23
CA ASP A 112 -61.18 -3.78 15.88
C ASP A 112 -60.11 -4.12 14.84
N ASN A 113 -60.48 -4.95 13.87
CA ASN A 113 -59.65 -5.22 12.70
C ASN A 113 -59.55 -3.97 11.82
N THR A 114 -58.35 -3.67 11.36
CA THR A 114 -58.05 -2.55 10.44
C THR A 114 -58.91 -2.56 9.17
N SER A 115 -59.26 -3.75 8.67
CA SER A 115 -60.16 -3.94 7.50
C SER A 115 -61.57 -3.41 7.72
N ARG A 116 -62.02 -3.21 8.98
CA ARG A 116 -63.31 -2.57 9.29
C ARG A 116 -63.35 -1.12 8.80
N TYR A 117 -62.24 -0.41 8.87
CA TYR A 117 -62.13 1.01 8.49
C TYR A 117 -61.46 1.19 7.13
N ILE A 118 -60.66 0.21 6.71
CA ILE A 118 -59.98 0.20 5.41
C ILE A 118 -60.31 -1.13 4.70
N PRO A 119 -61.48 -1.27 4.06
CA PRO A 119 -61.98 -2.57 3.57
C PRO A 119 -61.10 -3.27 2.52
N TRP A 120 -60.26 -2.51 1.82
CA TRP A 120 -59.35 -3.05 0.82
C TRP A 120 -58.01 -3.53 1.40
N PHE A 121 -57.69 -3.21 2.65
CA PHE A 121 -56.40 -3.53 3.26
C PHE A 121 -56.35 -5.00 3.70
N LYS A 122 -55.42 -5.75 3.12
CA LYS A 122 -55.23 -7.18 3.39
C LYS A 122 -53.75 -7.52 3.54
N VAL A 123 -53.43 -8.46 4.41
CA VAL A 123 -52.07 -9.00 4.60
C VAL A 123 -52.12 -10.52 4.76
N PHE A 124 -51.02 -11.19 4.47
CA PHE A 124 -50.95 -12.65 4.43
C PHE A 124 -49.82 -13.19 5.29
N TYR A 125 -50.08 -14.24 6.06
CA TYR A 125 -49.07 -15.02 6.77
C TYR A 125 -49.20 -16.49 6.34
N GLU A 126 -48.09 -17.11 5.93
CA GLU A 126 -48.07 -18.50 5.40
C GLU A 126 -49.13 -18.78 4.31
N GLY A 127 -49.40 -17.77 3.46
CA GLY A 127 -50.37 -17.86 2.37
C GLY A 127 -51.84 -17.74 2.78
N LYS A 128 -52.13 -17.50 4.06
CA LYS A 128 -53.49 -17.24 4.57
C LYS A 128 -53.68 -15.76 4.87
N GLU A 129 -54.86 -15.22 4.55
CA GLU A 129 -55.23 -13.85 4.93
C GLU A 129 -55.30 -13.78 6.47
N VAL A 130 -54.61 -12.81 7.05
CA VAL A 130 -54.62 -12.52 8.49
C VAL A 130 -55.04 -11.07 8.70
N GLN A 131 -55.71 -10.81 9.81
CA GLN A 131 -56.17 -9.46 10.17
C GLN A 131 -55.20 -8.87 11.19
N ILE A 132 -55.02 -7.55 11.12
CA ILE A 132 -54.27 -6.77 12.10
C ILE A 132 -55.27 -5.89 12.84
N THR A 133 -55.21 -5.86 14.17
CA THR A 133 -56.02 -5.01 15.04
C THR A 133 -55.38 -3.63 15.24
N ILE A 134 -56.19 -2.63 15.64
CA ILE A 134 -55.68 -1.29 15.99
C ILE A 134 -54.66 -1.36 17.14
N LYS A 135 -54.89 -2.23 18.13
CA LYS A 135 -53.98 -2.49 19.24
C LYS A 135 -52.61 -2.98 18.77
N GLU A 136 -52.58 -3.93 17.84
CA GLU A 136 -51.32 -4.47 17.29
C GLU A 136 -50.52 -3.42 16.50
N LEU A 137 -51.21 -2.47 15.85
CA LEU A 137 -50.55 -1.33 15.22
C LEU A 137 -49.92 -0.40 16.25
N LEU A 138 -50.66 -0.02 17.30
CA LEU A 138 -50.20 0.86 18.37
C LEU A 138 -48.95 0.31 19.07
N HIS A 139 -48.88 -1.00 19.29
CA HIS A 139 -47.81 -1.67 20.03
C HIS A 139 -46.67 -2.23 19.17
N HIS A 140 -46.67 -2.00 17.85
CA HIS A 140 -45.68 -2.58 16.94
C HIS A 140 -45.61 -4.11 16.98
N THR A 141 -46.76 -4.77 17.11
CA THR A 141 -46.91 -6.23 17.07
C THR A 141 -47.65 -6.72 15.83
N SER A 142 -47.78 -5.87 14.80
CA SER A 142 -48.48 -6.16 13.54
C SER A 142 -47.80 -7.20 12.63
N GLY A 143 -46.52 -7.53 12.88
CA GLY A 143 -45.70 -8.40 12.02
C GLY A 143 -45.25 -7.75 10.70
N ILE A 144 -45.49 -6.44 10.53
CA ILE A 144 -45.07 -5.67 9.36
C ILE A 144 -43.57 -5.30 9.49
N PRO A 145 -42.71 -5.67 8.53
CA PRO A 145 -41.27 -5.45 8.64
C PRO A 145 -40.85 -3.98 8.54
N MET A 146 -39.85 -3.59 9.35
CA MET A 146 -39.26 -2.24 9.37
C MET A 146 -38.71 -1.78 8.01
N GLU A 147 -38.18 -2.71 7.21
CA GLU A 147 -37.58 -2.47 5.87
C GLU A 147 -38.54 -1.71 4.91
N ILE A 148 -39.84 -1.64 5.21
CA ILE A 148 -40.85 -0.98 4.39
C ILE A 148 -40.74 0.55 4.44
N ILE A 149 -40.13 1.13 5.46
CA ILE A 149 -39.91 2.59 5.56
C ILE A 149 -39.19 3.14 4.33
N SER A 150 -38.29 2.36 3.71
CA SER A 150 -37.55 2.78 2.51
C SER A 150 -38.38 2.77 1.22
N LYS A 151 -39.64 2.31 1.29
CA LYS A 151 -40.57 2.26 0.16
C LYS A 151 -41.61 3.37 0.21
N ILE A 152 -41.68 4.14 1.30
CA ILE A 152 -42.65 5.23 1.45
C ILE A 152 -42.44 6.24 0.32
N PRO A 153 -43.49 6.61 -0.43
CA PRO A 153 -43.35 7.42 -1.61
C PRO A 153 -43.11 8.88 -1.18
N GLN A 154 -42.21 9.55 -1.89
CA GLN A 154 -42.07 11.01 -1.80
C GLN A 154 -43.30 11.67 -2.42
N GLY A 155 -43.82 12.72 -1.78
CA GLY A 155 -44.92 13.52 -2.32
C GLY A 155 -45.68 14.33 -1.27
N GLU A 156 -46.49 15.25 -1.77
CA GLU A 156 -47.26 16.22 -0.96
C GLU A 156 -48.76 16.22 -1.27
N SER A 157 -49.24 15.40 -2.21
CA SER A 157 -50.67 15.34 -2.56
C SER A 157 -51.52 14.79 -1.41
N ASP A 158 -52.81 15.14 -1.39
CA ASP A 158 -53.74 14.74 -0.33
C ASP A 158 -53.92 13.21 -0.22
N ASP A 159 -53.72 12.47 -1.31
CA ASP A 159 -53.84 11.02 -1.34
C ASP A 159 -52.57 10.27 -0.89
N MET A 160 -51.52 10.98 -0.46
CA MET A 160 -50.22 10.38 -0.12
C MET A 160 -50.28 9.41 1.06
N LEU A 161 -51.12 9.67 2.06
CA LEU A 161 -51.28 8.77 3.21
C LEU A 161 -51.89 7.43 2.77
N GLU A 162 -52.96 7.48 1.97
CA GLU A 162 -53.57 6.28 1.39
C GLU A 162 -52.58 5.53 0.48
N ARG A 163 -51.85 6.24 -0.38
CA ARG A 163 -50.81 5.62 -1.23
C ARG A 163 -49.73 4.92 -0.41
N THR A 164 -49.32 5.50 0.72
CA THR A 164 -48.34 4.92 1.62
C THR A 164 -48.82 3.59 2.19
N VAL A 165 -50.07 3.54 2.68
CA VAL A 165 -50.67 2.30 3.19
C VAL A 165 -50.90 1.27 2.07
N ARG A 166 -51.22 1.70 0.85
CA ARG A 166 -51.42 0.79 -0.29
C ARG A 166 -50.16 0.01 -0.69
N ILE A 167 -48.96 0.48 -0.35
CA ILE A 167 -47.69 -0.20 -0.67
C ILE A 167 -47.56 -1.55 0.03
N ILE A 168 -48.23 -1.70 1.17
CA ILE A 168 -48.23 -2.94 1.95
C ILE A 168 -49.53 -3.73 1.81
N ASN A 169 -50.40 -3.32 0.87
CA ASN A 169 -51.55 -4.15 0.56
C ASN A 169 -51.07 -5.49 -0.04
N GLU A 170 -51.67 -6.57 0.43
CA GLU A 170 -51.31 -7.95 0.11
C GLU A 170 -49.88 -8.35 0.51
N LEU A 171 -49.29 -7.64 1.47
CA LEU A 171 -47.96 -7.95 1.99
C LEU A 171 -47.93 -9.34 2.65
N LYS A 172 -46.87 -10.09 2.37
CA LYS A 172 -46.55 -11.34 3.08
C LYS A 172 -45.75 -11.03 4.34
N LEU A 173 -46.38 -11.21 5.49
CA LEU A 173 -45.77 -11.02 6.80
C LEU A 173 -44.76 -12.15 7.08
N LYS A 174 -43.67 -11.80 7.76
CA LYS A 174 -42.68 -12.78 8.25
C LYS A 174 -43.10 -13.37 9.60
N ARG A 175 -43.98 -12.68 10.31
CA ARG A 175 -44.42 -12.97 11.67
C ARG A 175 -45.94 -12.85 11.76
N LEU A 176 -46.54 -13.63 12.64
CA LEU A 176 -47.98 -13.55 12.89
C LEU A 176 -48.28 -12.31 13.76
N PRO A 177 -49.33 -11.52 13.44
CA PRO A 177 -49.76 -10.41 14.28
C PRO A 177 -50.01 -10.83 15.75
N GLY A 178 -49.62 -9.96 16.68
CA GLY A 178 -49.78 -10.14 18.12
C GLY A 178 -48.79 -11.11 18.77
N LYS A 179 -47.78 -11.63 18.05
CA LYS A 179 -46.83 -12.64 18.60
C LYS A 179 -45.45 -12.14 18.94
N GLU A 180 -44.93 -11.16 18.19
CA GLU A 180 -43.58 -10.62 18.39
C GLU A 180 -43.59 -9.11 18.19
N TYR A 181 -42.72 -8.41 18.93
CA TYR A 181 -42.44 -7.01 18.72
C TYR A 181 -41.54 -6.81 17.49
N GLU A 182 -41.94 -5.95 16.57
CA GLU A 182 -41.13 -5.47 15.46
C GLU A 182 -41.51 -4.02 15.14
N TYR A 183 -40.62 -3.08 15.48
CA TYR A 183 -40.84 -1.66 15.22
C TYR A 183 -41.06 -1.40 13.72
N SER A 184 -42.17 -0.75 13.37
CA SER A 184 -42.52 -0.48 11.98
C SER A 184 -43.28 0.83 11.84
N THR A 185 -42.63 1.84 11.28
CA THR A 185 -43.16 3.20 11.12
C THR A 185 -44.54 3.22 10.48
N ILE A 186 -44.76 2.36 9.47
CA ILE A 186 -46.00 2.31 8.70
C ILE A 186 -47.23 1.92 9.52
N ASN A 187 -47.05 1.32 10.71
CA ASN A 187 -48.17 1.06 11.60
C ASN A 187 -48.91 2.34 11.96
N TYR A 188 -48.19 3.43 12.18
CA TYR A 188 -48.76 4.73 12.54
C TYR A 188 -49.35 5.44 11.33
N ASP A 189 -48.84 5.17 10.12
CA ASP A 189 -49.45 5.67 8.88
C ASP A 189 -50.81 5.00 8.64
N ILE A 190 -50.95 3.70 8.95
CA ILE A 190 -52.25 3.02 8.93
C ILE A 190 -53.20 3.65 9.96
N LEU A 191 -52.74 3.91 11.19
CA LEU A 191 -53.54 4.60 12.21
C LEU A 191 -53.99 6.00 11.75
N GLY A 192 -53.11 6.76 11.11
CA GLY A 192 -53.45 8.04 10.51
C GLY A 192 -54.52 7.92 9.42
N LEU A 193 -54.42 6.90 8.56
CA LEU A 193 -55.43 6.66 7.53
C LEU A 193 -56.79 6.27 8.15
N ILE A 194 -56.79 5.49 9.24
CA ILE A 194 -58.01 5.18 10.00
C ILE A 194 -58.65 6.46 10.54
N ILE A 195 -57.85 7.39 11.09
CA ILE A 195 -58.32 8.71 11.53
C ILE A 195 -58.99 9.47 10.38
N GLU A 196 -58.39 9.50 9.18
CA GLU A 196 -58.97 10.17 8.01
C GLU A 196 -60.28 9.53 7.55
N LYS A 197 -60.33 8.19 7.50
CA LYS A 197 -61.53 7.47 7.04
C LYS A 197 -62.71 7.64 7.98
N ILE A 198 -62.46 7.76 9.28
CA ILE A 198 -63.51 7.93 10.29
C ILE A 198 -63.94 9.39 10.43
N SER A 199 -62.98 10.32 10.50
CA SER A 199 -63.28 11.73 10.73
C SER A 199 -63.73 12.47 9.47
N HIS A 200 -63.45 11.91 8.28
CA HIS A 200 -63.59 12.57 6.98
C HIS A 200 -62.81 13.88 6.85
N LEU A 201 -61.83 14.11 7.71
CA LEU A 201 -60.87 15.22 7.65
C LEU A 201 -59.49 14.67 7.26
N PRO A 202 -58.67 15.45 6.53
CA PRO A 202 -57.25 15.15 6.39
C PRO A 202 -56.60 14.98 7.77
N PHE A 203 -55.62 14.08 7.88
CA PHE A 203 -54.97 13.76 9.15
C PHE A 203 -54.43 15.02 9.84
N GLU A 204 -53.80 15.92 9.07
CA GLU A 204 -53.21 17.15 9.58
C GLU A 204 -54.28 18.07 10.21
N GLU A 205 -55.43 18.19 9.56
CA GLU A 205 -56.54 19.03 10.03
C GLU A 205 -57.19 18.43 11.29
N TYR A 206 -57.38 17.10 11.33
CA TYR A 206 -57.89 16.42 12.51
C TYR A 206 -56.97 16.64 13.71
N MET A 207 -55.66 16.46 13.53
CA MET A 207 -54.66 16.66 14.59
C MET A 207 -54.64 18.11 15.09
N GLN A 208 -54.67 19.09 14.17
CA GLN A 208 -54.69 20.51 14.55
C GLN A 208 -55.91 20.85 15.41
N LYS A 209 -57.12 20.46 14.95
CA LYS A 209 -58.38 20.82 15.62
C LYS A 209 -58.64 20.05 16.91
N ASN A 210 -58.38 18.74 16.91
CA ASN A 210 -58.85 17.85 17.98
C ASN A 210 -57.78 17.56 19.03
N ILE A 211 -56.50 17.70 18.70
CA ILE A 211 -55.39 17.39 19.60
C ILE A 211 -54.62 18.65 19.98
N PHE A 212 -54.02 19.37 19.03
CA PHE A 212 -53.10 20.47 19.35
C PHE A 212 -53.83 21.70 19.91
N GLN A 213 -54.92 22.14 19.28
CA GLN A 213 -55.74 23.25 19.78
C GLN A 213 -56.39 22.93 21.14
N THR A 214 -56.87 21.70 21.32
CA THR A 214 -57.46 21.24 22.61
C THR A 214 -56.44 21.25 23.75
N LEU A 215 -55.17 20.97 23.45
CA LEU A 215 -54.06 20.99 24.42
C LEU A 215 -53.39 22.38 24.53
N GLU A 216 -53.86 23.38 23.79
CA GLU A 216 -53.28 24.72 23.75
C GLU A 216 -51.79 24.74 23.32
N LEU A 217 -51.44 23.87 22.38
CA LEU A 217 -50.13 23.80 21.72
C LEU A 217 -50.16 24.71 20.47
N GLU A 218 -49.88 26.00 20.67
CA GLU A 218 -50.09 27.08 19.69
C GLU A 218 -49.17 27.00 18.46
N TYR A 219 -47.97 26.47 18.65
CA TYR A 219 -46.90 26.38 17.65
C TYR A 219 -46.71 24.96 17.11
N THR A 220 -47.51 24.00 17.58
CA THR A 220 -47.44 22.61 17.16
C THR A 220 -48.38 22.35 15.99
N SER A 221 -47.85 21.80 14.91
CA SER A 221 -48.62 21.54 13.68
C SER A 221 -48.08 20.32 12.92
N VAL A 222 -48.83 19.87 11.91
CA VAL A 222 -48.37 18.89 10.92
C VAL A 222 -48.45 19.55 9.54
N GLY A 223 -47.37 19.44 8.75
CA GLY A 223 -47.27 20.13 7.46
C GLY A 223 -46.63 21.51 7.61
N THR A 224 -47.07 22.49 6.82
CA THR A 224 -46.51 23.85 6.87
C THR A 224 -46.97 24.56 8.16
N PRO A 225 -46.06 25.05 9.01
CA PRO A 225 -46.45 25.72 10.24
C PRO A 225 -47.14 27.06 9.93
N GLU A 226 -48.27 27.31 10.59
CA GLU A 226 -49.02 28.57 10.47
C GLU A 226 -48.36 29.71 11.28
N ASN A 227 -47.71 29.37 12.39
CA ASN A 227 -47.08 30.30 13.33
C ASN A 227 -45.64 29.89 13.63
N GLY A 228 -44.73 30.86 13.69
CA GLY A 228 -43.31 30.65 14.05
C GLY A 228 -42.39 30.40 12.86
N ASN A 229 -41.07 30.41 13.11
CA ASN A 229 -40.06 30.23 12.07
C ASN A 229 -39.44 28.82 12.16
N PRO A 230 -39.54 27.99 11.10
CA PRO A 230 -38.86 26.71 11.05
C PRO A 230 -37.34 26.88 11.02
N ALA A 231 -36.63 26.05 11.80
CA ALA A 231 -35.20 25.92 11.64
C ALA A 231 -34.88 25.30 10.27
N LYS A 232 -33.75 25.69 9.68
CA LYS A 232 -33.21 24.99 8.52
C LYS A 232 -32.73 23.61 8.93
N GLY A 233 -32.95 22.62 8.07
CA GLY A 233 -32.47 21.25 8.26
C GLY A 233 -31.02 21.09 7.84
N TYR A 234 -30.27 20.28 8.59
CA TYR A 234 -28.87 20.00 8.31
C TYR A 234 -28.55 18.51 8.31
N LYS A 235 -27.53 18.16 7.55
CA LYS A 235 -27.00 16.81 7.42
C LYS A 235 -25.49 16.83 7.53
N ILE A 236 -24.91 15.87 8.26
CA ILE A 236 -23.47 15.78 8.41
C ILE A 236 -22.81 15.38 7.08
N SER A 237 -21.72 16.05 6.73
CA SER A 237 -20.90 15.79 5.55
C SER A 237 -19.48 16.32 5.77
N PHE A 238 -18.49 15.44 5.72
CA PHE A 238 -17.07 15.79 5.91
C PHE A 238 -16.83 16.49 7.25
N PHE A 239 -17.20 15.82 8.34
CA PHE A 239 -16.99 16.27 9.72
C PHE A 239 -17.72 17.58 10.07
N SER A 240 -18.69 18.00 9.26
CA SER A 240 -19.40 19.27 9.47
C SER A 240 -20.85 19.19 9.01
N PRO A 241 -21.79 19.89 9.66
CA PRO A 241 -23.16 19.99 9.19
C PRO A 241 -23.24 20.84 7.91
N ARG A 242 -24.01 20.38 6.93
CA ARG A 242 -24.34 21.08 5.69
C ARG A 242 -25.85 21.22 5.57
N GLU A 243 -26.30 22.38 5.11
CA GLU A 243 -27.73 22.59 4.87
C GLU A 243 -28.24 21.50 3.91
N TYR A 244 -29.36 20.89 4.26
CA TYR A 244 -29.98 19.84 3.48
C TYR A 244 -31.49 20.04 3.47
N GLN A 245 -32.08 19.96 2.28
CA GLN A 245 -33.53 20.00 2.11
C GLN A 245 -33.99 18.58 1.82
N ALA A 246 -34.55 17.94 2.84
CA ALA A 246 -35.06 16.58 2.73
C ALA A 246 -36.29 16.55 1.82
N PRO A 247 -36.47 15.48 1.03
CA PRO A 247 -37.74 15.20 0.36
C PRO A 247 -38.91 15.17 1.34
N ARG A 248 -40.08 15.64 0.92
CA ARG A 248 -41.30 15.57 1.73
C ARG A 248 -42.00 14.22 1.57
N PHE A 249 -42.36 13.61 2.71
CA PHE A 249 -43.07 12.33 2.79
C PHE A 249 -44.40 12.54 3.51
N ARG A 250 -45.35 13.23 2.87
CA ARG A 250 -46.63 13.60 3.50
C ARG A 250 -47.39 12.39 4.05
N GLY A 251 -47.33 11.25 3.36
CA GLY A 251 -47.96 10.02 3.83
C GLY A 251 -47.37 9.42 5.11
N ASN A 252 -46.21 9.90 5.56
CA ASN A 252 -45.59 9.53 6.84
C ASN A 252 -45.87 10.58 7.93
N ASN A 253 -46.69 11.59 7.66
CA ASN A 253 -47.04 12.62 8.65
C ASN A 253 -47.48 12.04 10.02
N PRO A 254 -48.33 10.99 10.08
CA PRO A 254 -48.75 10.38 11.35
C PRO A 254 -47.63 9.73 12.17
N ALA A 255 -46.52 9.38 11.54
CA ALA A 255 -45.46 8.65 12.21
C ALA A 255 -44.20 9.48 12.47
N GLY A 256 -44.05 10.67 11.86
CA GLY A 256 -42.75 11.35 11.84
C GLY A 256 -42.69 12.87 11.67
N TYR A 257 -43.76 13.57 11.28
CA TYR A 257 -43.64 14.96 10.82
C TYR A 257 -44.50 15.99 11.56
N VAL A 258 -44.79 15.75 12.83
CA VAL A 258 -45.20 16.85 13.73
C VAL A 258 -44.02 17.82 13.86
N ILE A 259 -44.33 19.11 13.82
CA ILE A 259 -43.41 20.22 14.02
C ILE A 259 -43.82 20.89 15.33
N SER A 260 -42.85 21.19 16.19
CA SER A 260 -43.11 21.87 17.48
C SER A 260 -41.89 22.68 17.93
N ASN A 261 -42.03 23.42 19.03
CA ASN A 261 -40.97 24.21 19.67
C ASN A 261 -40.78 23.82 21.14
N GLY A 262 -39.84 24.50 21.82
CA GLY A 262 -39.55 24.19 23.22
C GLY A 262 -40.69 24.57 24.19
N GLU A 263 -41.48 25.59 23.88
CA GLU A 263 -42.57 26.06 24.74
C GLU A 263 -43.75 25.07 24.76
N ASP A 264 -44.18 24.64 23.58
CA ASP A 264 -45.25 23.65 23.44
C ASP A 264 -44.81 22.28 23.95
N MET A 265 -43.57 21.86 23.68
CA MET A 265 -43.05 20.60 24.21
C MET A 265 -42.94 20.61 25.74
N ALA A 266 -42.69 21.76 26.36
CA ALA A 266 -42.75 21.88 27.81
C ALA A 266 -44.18 21.70 28.36
N LYS A 267 -45.20 22.28 27.70
CA LYS A 267 -46.61 22.05 28.05
C LYS A 267 -46.98 20.58 27.87
N TRP A 268 -46.59 19.99 26.74
CA TRP A 268 -46.82 18.58 26.45
C TRP A 268 -46.24 17.67 27.55
N LEU A 269 -44.99 17.90 27.97
CA LEU A 269 -44.38 17.16 29.08
C LEU A 269 -45.14 17.32 30.41
N LYS A 270 -45.64 18.52 30.74
CA LYS A 270 -46.46 18.72 31.94
C LYS A 270 -47.74 17.91 31.92
N TYR A 271 -48.38 17.79 30.76
CA TYR A 271 -49.55 16.93 30.58
C TYR A 271 -49.19 15.45 30.70
N GLN A 272 -48.06 15.00 30.11
CA GLN A 272 -47.57 13.62 30.26
C GLN A 272 -47.29 13.26 31.73
N LEU A 273 -46.83 14.21 32.53
CA LEU A 273 -46.50 14.02 33.95
C LEU A 273 -47.69 14.22 34.90
N SER A 274 -48.89 14.52 34.38
CA SER A 274 -50.05 14.92 35.18
C SER A 274 -49.76 16.08 36.15
N ILE A 275 -48.86 17.00 35.75
CA ILE A 275 -48.57 18.24 36.50
C ILE A 275 -49.68 19.26 36.25
N ASP A 276 -49.98 19.48 34.97
CA ASP A 276 -51.09 20.32 34.53
C ASP A 276 -52.27 19.42 34.14
N LYS A 277 -53.47 19.73 34.67
CA LYS A 277 -54.68 18.98 34.34
C LYS A 277 -55.20 19.38 32.97
N ASN A 278 -55.70 18.40 32.23
CA ASN A 278 -56.34 18.59 30.93
C ASN A 278 -57.40 17.49 30.69
N CYS A 279 -58.22 17.65 29.65
CA CYS A 279 -59.32 16.71 29.35
C CYS A 279 -58.86 15.32 28.87
N PHE A 280 -57.57 15.14 28.57
CA PHE A 280 -56.96 13.90 28.09
C PHE A 280 -56.17 13.12 29.16
N GLU A 281 -56.21 13.53 30.44
CA GLU A 281 -55.44 12.88 31.53
C GLU A 281 -55.60 11.35 31.55
N ASP A 282 -56.83 10.82 31.46
CA ASP A 282 -57.08 9.36 31.45
C ASP A 282 -56.40 8.63 30.27
N ILE A 283 -56.48 9.22 29.07
CA ILE A 283 -55.94 8.60 27.84
C ILE A 283 -54.43 8.79 27.71
N ILE A 284 -53.88 9.87 28.28
CA ILE A 284 -52.44 10.05 28.44
C ILE A 284 -51.89 8.95 29.34
N ASN A 285 -52.48 8.73 30.52
CA ASN A 285 -52.05 7.65 31.42
C ASN A 285 -52.18 6.26 30.76
N LYS A 286 -53.25 6.03 29.99
CA LYS A 286 -53.41 4.81 29.20
C LYS A 286 -52.32 4.65 28.14
N SER A 287 -51.83 5.76 27.55
CA SER A 287 -50.82 5.70 26.50
C SER A 287 -49.46 5.19 26.96
N HIS A 288 -49.17 5.26 28.26
CA HIS A 288 -47.91 4.79 28.86
C HIS A 288 -47.92 3.30 29.21
N LEU A 289 -49.05 2.62 29.07
CA LEU A 289 -49.16 1.20 29.41
C LEU A 289 -48.56 0.36 28.28
N PRO A 290 -47.46 -0.38 28.54
CA PRO A 290 -46.83 -1.18 27.51
C PRO A 290 -47.57 -2.50 27.28
N ASP A 291 -47.32 -3.09 26.11
CA ASP A 291 -47.78 -4.44 25.81
C ASP A 291 -46.84 -5.49 26.42
N PHE A 292 -47.32 -6.19 27.45
CA PHE A 292 -46.60 -7.30 28.08
C PHE A 292 -46.91 -8.67 27.44
N THR A 293 -47.73 -8.72 26.38
CA THR A 293 -48.10 -9.99 25.73
C THR A 293 -47.00 -10.55 24.81
N VAL A 294 -46.00 -9.73 24.48
CA VAL A 294 -44.83 -10.09 23.67
C VAL A 294 -43.54 -9.87 24.46
N THR A 295 -42.46 -10.57 24.07
CA THR A 295 -41.15 -10.43 24.71
C THR A 295 -40.63 -8.99 24.54
N PRO A 296 -40.14 -8.34 25.61
CA PRO A 296 -39.50 -7.03 25.53
C PRO A 296 -38.29 -7.02 24.59
N ASN A 297 -38.00 -5.87 23.99
CA ASN A 297 -36.81 -5.66 23.17
C ASN A 297 -35.66 -5.16 24.05
N GLY A 298 -34.82 -6.06 24.52
CA GLY A 298 -33.83 -5.74 25.54
C GLY A 298 -34.52 -5.48 26.89
N LEU A 299 -34.42 -4.25 27.42
CA LEU A 299 -35.04 -3.84 28.67
C LEU A 299 -36.38 -3.12 28.49
N SER A 300 -36.75 -2.74 27.26
CA SER A 300 -37.94 -1.93 26.98
C SER A 300 -39.05 -2.70 26.27
N SER A 301 -40.29 -2.39 26.66
CA SER A 301 -41.52 -2.76 25.94
C SER A 301 -42.09 -1.52 25.25
N TYR A 302 -42.96 -1.72 24.26
CA TYR A 302 -43.57 -0.60 23.53
C TYR A 302 -45.02 -0.38 23.98
N ALA A 303 -45.40 0.88 24.10
CA ALA A 303 -46.73 1.36 24.46
C ALA A 303 -47.28 2.24 23.31
N SER A 304 -48.35 2.99 23.55
CA SER A 304 -49.03 3.80 22.52
C SER A 304 -48.20 5.06 22.16
N GLY A 305 -47.12 4.85 21.40
CA GLY A 305 -46.21 5.90 20.93
C GLY A 305 -44.99 6.13 21.82
N TRP A 306 -44.71 5.19 22.73
CA TRP A 306 -43.64 5.27 23.72
C TRP A 306 -42.90 3.95 23.88
N MET A 307 -41.59 4.02 24.08
CA MET A 307 -40.80 2.96 24.70
C MET A 307 -40.93 3.08 26.22
N VAL A 308 -41.07 1.96 26.90
CA VAL A 308 -41.26 1.89 28.36
C VAL A 308 -40.29 0.88 28.93
N GLU A 309 -39.44 1.32 29.85
CA GLU A 309 -38.64 0.43 30.70
C GLU A 309 -39.38 0.27 32.04
N PRO A 310 -40.04 -0.87 32.25
CA PRO A 310 -40.98 -1.03 33.36
C PRO A 310 -40.31 -1.42 34.69
N TYR A 311 -39.03 -1.83 34.66
CA TYR A 311 -38.33 -2.37 35.82
C TYR A 311 -37.62 -1.26 36.59
N GLY A 312 -37.83 -1.19 37.91
CA GLY A 312 -37.28 -0.14 38.77
C GLY A 312 -38.16 1.10 38.82
N GLU A 313 -37.57 2.28 38.63
CA GLU A 313 -38.34 3.51 38.39
C GLU A 313 -38.70 3.56 36.90
N PRO A 314 -40.00 3.54 36.55
CA PRO A 314 -40.43 3.42 35.17
C PRO A 314 -39.94 4.60 34.34
N MET A 315 -39.31 4.30 33.20
CA MET A 315 -38.85 5.29 32.25
C MET A 315 -39.70 5.19 30.98
N VAL A 316 -40.27 6.31 30.56
CA VAL A 316 -41.09 6.38 29.35
C VAL A 316 -40.42 7.36 28.40
N TYR A 317 -40.09 6.93 27.19
CA TYR A 317 -39.37 7.77 26.24
C TYR A 317 -39.65 7.39 24.79
N HIS A 318 -39.32 8.27 23.87
CA HIS A 318 -39.29 7.96 22.44
C HIS A 318 -38.21 8.78 21.75
N GLU A 319 -37.54 8.16 20.79
CA GLU A 319 -36.52 8.78 19.95
C GLU A 319 -37.10 9.19 18.60
N GLY A 320 -36.65 10.33 18.06
CA GLY A 320 -37.12 10.85 16.78
C GLY A 320 -35.98 11.11 15.82
N LEU A 321 -36.04 10.55 14.62
CA LEU A 321 -35.09 10.83 13.54
C LEU A 321 -35.85 11.07 12.24
N ASN A 322 -35.56 12.20 11.60
CA ASN A 322 -35.91 12.53 10.22
C ASN A 322 -34.62 12.87 9.46
N PRO A 323 -34.64 12.93 8.12
CA PRO A 323 -33.40 13.20 7.36
C PRO A 323 -32.70 14.53 7.69
N ASN A 324 -33.46 15.50 8.22
CA ASN A 324 -33.00 16.85 8.53
C ASN A 324 -32.98 17.19 10.02
N PHE A 325 -33.64 16.39 10.86
CA PHE A 325 -33.95 16.74 12.25
C PHE A 325 -33.86 15.51 13.13
N SER A 326 -33.64 15.72 14.41
CA SER A 326 -33.71 14.67 15.42
C SER A 326 -34.35 15.21 16.69
N SER A 327 -35.00 14.33 17.44
CA SER A 327 -35.58 14.67 18.72
C SER A 327 -35.49 13.52 19.72
N PHE A 328 -35.70 13.85 20.99
CA PHE A 328 -35.91 12.92 22.07
C PHE A 328 -36.99 13.49 22.99
N VAL A 329 -37.90 12.64 23.47
CA VAL A 329 -38.86 13.02 24.52
C VAL A 329 -38.89 11.88 25.51
N GLY A 330 -38.70 12.17 26.80
CA GLY A 330 -38.74 11.14 27.82
C GLY A 330 -38.97 11.68 29.23
N PHE A 331 -39.52 10.87 30.10
CA PHE A 331 -39.94 11.28 31.44
C PHE A 331 -39.98 10.12 32.42
N LEU A 332 -39.92 10.48 33.70
CA LEU A 332 -40.00 9.61 34.89
C LEU A 332 -41.34 9.90 35.58
N PRO A 333 -42.39 9.09 35.36
CA PRO A 333 -43.74 9.39 35.85
C PRO A 333 -43.82 9.55 37.36
N ASN A 334 -43.18 8.68 38.16
CA ASN A 334 -43.32 8.75 39.63
C ASN A 334 -42.55 9.94 40.22
N LYS A 335 -41.38 10.28 39.65
CA LYS A 335 -40.60 11.46 40.03
C LYS A 335 -41.16 12.77 39.49
N LYS A 336 -42.10 12.72 38.52
CA LYS A 336 -42.63 13.86 37.78
C LYS A 336 -41.55 14.77 37.19
N ILE A 337 -40.56 14.15 36.53
CA ILE A 337 -39.50 14.86 35.82
C ILE A 337 -39.55 14.43 34.35
N GLY A 338 -39.51 15.39 33.44
CA GLY A 338 -39.56 15.14 32.00
C GLY A 338 -38.56 15.99 31.25
N ILE A 339 -38.07 15.47 30.12
CA ILE A 339 -37.14 16.13 29.23
C ILE A 339 -37.58 15.99 27.78
N ALA A 340 -37.26 17.00 26.98
CA ALA A 340 -37.32 16.93 25.53
C ALA A 340 -36.09 17.60 24.92
N ILE A 341 -35.62 17.07 23.80
CA ILE A 341 -34.47 17.58 23.06
C ILE A 341 -34.87 17.68 21.61
N LEU A 342 -34.72 18.85 21.00
CA LEU A 342 -35.04 19.12 19.60
C LEU A 342 -33.78 19.62 18.89
N ALA A 343 -33.43 19.03 17.75
CA ALA A 343 -32.23 19.37 17.01
C ALA A 343 -32.51 19.49 15.50
N ASN A 344 -31.90 20.48 14.85
CA ASN A 344 -32.02 20.70 13.40
C ASN A 344 -30.98 19.94 12.57
N SER A 345 -30.61 18.74 13.02
CA SER A 345 -29.81 17.81 12.24
C SER A 345 -30.20 16.37 12.53
N ASN A 346 -30.05 15.48 11.55
CA ASN A 346 -30.15 14.04 11.77
C ASN A 346 -28.89 13.52 12.50
N SER A 347 -28.93 13.56 13.83
CA SER A 347 -27.80 13.18 14.69
C SER A 347 -28.22 12.11 15.69
N SER A 348 -27.46 11.03 15.76
CA SER A 348 -27.62 9.97 16.77
C SER A 348 -27.25 10.44 18.18
N TYR A 349 -26.56 11.58 18.31
CA TYR A 349 -26.28 12.18 19.62
C TYR A 349 -27.53 12.74 20.30
N THR A 350 -28.53 13.19 19.55
CA THR A 350 -29.77 13.73 20.13
C THR A 350 -30.51 12.69 20.97
N PRO A 351 -30.85 11.49 20.45
CA PRO A 351 -31.47 10.45 21.27
C PRO A 351 -30.57 9.95 22.39
N TYR A 352 -29.26 9.78 22.14
CA TYR A 352 -28.32 9.38 23.18
C TYR A 352 -28.23 10.37 24.34
N LEU A 353 -28.20 11.67 24.03
CA LEU A 353 -28.17 12.73 25.02
C LEU A 353 -29.43 12.66 25.89
N GLY A 354 -30.59 12.51 25.25
CA GLY A 354 -31.86 12.36 25.95
C GLY A 354 -31.88 11.15 26.87
N ASN A 355 -31.52 9.97 26.34
CA ASN A 355 -31.49 8.75 27.12
C ASN A 355 -30.52 8.85 28.30
N SER A 356 -29.30 9.33 28.04
CA SER A 356 -28.27 9.54 29.07
C SER A 356 -28.75 10.45 30.20
N ILE A 357 -29.41 11.56 29.87
CA ILE A 357 -29.95 12.48 30.88
C ILE A 357 -31.08 11.82 31.67
N LEU A 358 -31.94 11.04 31.03
CA LEU A 358 -33.02 10.33 31.69
C LEU A 358 -32.47 9.32 32.72
N HIS A 359 -31.44 8.54 32.37
CA HIS A 359 -30.74 7.64 33.30
C HIS A 359 -30.02 8.41 34.44
N ILE A 360 -29.37 9.55 34.17
CA ILE A 360 -28.79 10.43 35.22
C ILE A 360 -29.88 10.90 36.18
N LEU A 361 -31.03 11.33 35.65
CA LEU A 361 -32.18 11.74 36.46
C LEU A 361 -32.71 10.56 37.27
N ASN A 362 -32.59 9.34 36.75
CA ASN A 362 -32.93 8.12 37.47
C ASN A 362 -31.93 7.71 38.57
N ASN A 363 -30.77 8.37 38.63
CA ASN A 363 -29.61 8.03 39.49
C ASN A 363 -28.92 6.71 39.09
N GLU A 364 -28.96 6.37 37.81
CA GLU A 364 -28.25 5.22 37.24
C GLU A 364 -26.87 5.64 36.70
N ASP A 365 -25.93 4.69 36.67
CA ASP A 365 -24.60 4.93 36.09
C ASP A 365 -24.67 4.84 34.56
N ILE A 366 -24.20 5.88 33.89
CA ILE A 366 -24.25 6.02 32.43
C ILE A 366 -23.07 5.29 31.77
N SER A 367 -22.11 4.76 32.56
CA SER A 367 -20.90 4.11 32.04
C SER A 367 -21.17 2.95 31.08
N GLU A 368 -22.39 2.40 31.09
CA GLU A 368 -22.82 1.32 30.21
C GLU A 368 -23.47 1.80 28.89
N ILE A 369 -23.87 3.07 28.75
CA ILE A 369 -24.53 3.56 27.52
C ILE A 369 -23.46 4.00 26.51
N PRO A 370 -23.30 3.28 25.38
CA PRO A 370 -22.27 3.60 24.41
C PRO A 370 -22.57 4.93 23.72
N ILE A 371 -21.60 5.86 23.75
CA ILE A 371 -21.67 7.12 23.00
C ILE A 371 -21.81 6.78 21.50
N PRO A 372 -22.86 7.27 20.80
CA PRO A 372 -23.00 7.10 19.38
C PRO A 372 -21.83 7.80 18.71
N GLU A 373 -21.05 7.06 17.97
CA GLU A 373 -20.06 7.70 17.13
C GLU A 373 -20.78 8.34 15.94
N ASN A 374 -20.42 9.57 15.58
CA ASN A 374 -20.59 10.10 14.21
C ASN A 374 -19.69 9.32 13.21
N SER A 375 -19.48 8.02 13.44
CA SER A 375 -18.47 7.18 12.79
C SER A 375 -18.75 7.01 11.31
N ILE A 376 -20.02 6.94 10.90
CA ILE A 376 -20.37 6.69 9.50
C ILE A 376 -19.82 7.81 8.60
N ASP A 377 -20.03 9.08 8.96
CA ASP A 377 -19.45 10.20 8.20
C ASP A 377 -17.93 10.24 8.32
N LYS A 378 -17.37 10.02 9.51
CA LYS A 378 -15.91 9.98 9.71
C LYS A 378 -15.25 8.93 8.83
N VAL A 379 -15.82 7.73 8.75
CA VAL A 379 -15.35 6.61 7.94
C VAL A 379 -15.45 6.95 6.45
N PHE A 380 -16.61 7.41 5.96
CA PHE A 380 -16.76 7.74 4.54
C PHE A 380 -15.94 8.96 4.12
N SER A 381 -15.74 9.93 5.00
CA SER A 381 -14.87 11.08 4.77
C SER A 381 -13.40 10.67 4.65
N LEU A 382 -12.96 9.74 5.51
CA LEU A 382 -11.60 9.19 5.43
C LEU A 382 -11.40 8.34 4.17
N ILE A 383 -12.36 7.47 3.83
CA ILE A 383 -12.36 6.70 2.59
C ILE A 383 -12.28 7.65 1.39
N SER A 384 -13.07 8.72 1.41
CA SER A 384 -13.03 9.77 0.38
C SER A 384 -11.65 10.41 0.26
N LEU A 385 -11.00 10.75 1.38
CA LEU A 385 -9.65 11.31 1.36
C LEU A 385 -8.63 10.35 0.73
N ILE A 386 -8.66 9.07 1.12
CA ILE A 386 -7.77 8.03 0.59
C ILE A 386 -8.00 7.84 -0.92
N LEU A 387 -9.26 7.75 -1.34
CA LEU A 387 -9.62 7.59 -2.75
C LEU A 387 -9.25 8.85 -3.55
N MET A 388 -9.39 10.04 -2.98
CA MET A 388 -9.00 11.29 -3.64
C MET A 388 -7.48 11.31 -3.89
N VAL A 389 -6.67 10.98 -2.89
CA VAL A 389 -5.21 10.86 -3.05
C VAL A 389 -4.86 9.81 -4.11
N PHE A 390 -5.56 8.67 -4.12
CA PHE A 390 -5.38 7.63 -5.13
C PHE A 390 -5.73 8.11 -6.55
N VAL A 391 -6.89 8.77 -6.72
CA VAL A 391 -7.33 9.34 -8.01
C VAL A 391 -6.34 10.41 -8.49
N ILE A 392 -5.84 11.27 -7.61
CA ILE A 392 -4.78 12.23 -7.93
C ILE A 392 -3.51 11.49 -8.37
N GLY A 393 -3.11 10.41 -7.69
CA GLY A 393 -1.99 9.57 -8.09
C GLY A 393 -2.17 8.95 -9.49
N VAL A 394 -3.36 8.40 -9.78
CA VAL A 394 -3.71 7.89 -11.12
C VAL A 394 -3.65 9.02 -12.16
N PHE A 395 -4.12 10.22 -11.82
CA PHE A 395 -4.07 11.38 -12.71
C PHE A 395 -2.64 11.88 -12.98
N ILE A 396 -1.76 11.90 -11.96
CA ILE A 396 -0.33 12.21 -12.14
C ILE A 396 0.33 11.21 -13.10
N ILE A 397 0.04 9.92 -12.92
CA ILE A 397 0.55 8.88 -13.82
C ILE A 397 -0.04 9.05 -15.22
N PHE A 398 -1.31 9.42 -15.35
CA PHE A 398 -1.95 9.73 -16.62
C PHE A 398 -1.22 10.89 -17.33
N ILE A 399 -0.94 11.99 -16.64
CA ILE A 399 -0.15 13.11 -17.17
C ILE A 399 1.24 12.63 -17.62
N TRP A 400 1.89 11.79 -16.82
CA TRP A 400 3.20 11.22 -17.18
C TRP A 400 3.13 10.36 -18.46
N VAL A 401 2.07 9.57 -18.63
CA VAL A 401 1.80 8.80 -19.86
C VAL A 401 1.59 9.75 -21.04
N VAL A 402 0.73 10.77 -20.90
CA VAL A 402 0.43 11.77 -21.93
C VAL A 402 1.69 12.55 -22.34
N LYS A 403 2.50 13.00 -21.38
CA LYS A 403 3.80 13.63 -21.65
C LYS A 403 4.72 12.69 -22.45
N GLY A 404 4.68 11.39 -22.18
CA GLY A 404 5.39 10.37 -22.96
C GLY A 404 4.91 10.24 -24.41
N ILE A 405 3.62 10.47 -24.67
CA ILE A 405 3.03 10.49 -26.01
C ILE A 405 3.47 11.76 -26.76
N ILE A 406 3.34 12.94 -26.11
CA ILE A 406 3.72 14.24 -26.68
C ILE A 406 5.22 14.27 -27.03
N THR A 407 6.07 13.75 -26.14
CA THR A 407 7.52 13.67 -26.35
C THR A 407 7.95 12.54 -27.31
N ARG A 408 7.01 11.87 -27.99
CA ARG A 408 7.21 10.74 -28.93
C ARG A 408 8.01 9.56 -28.34
N LYS A 409 8.11 9.46 -27.01
CA LYS A 409 8.71 8.32 -26.28
C LYS A 409 7.79 7.10 -26.25
N ARG A 410 6.49 7.31 -26.45
CA ARG A 410 5.44 6.29 -26.64
C ARG A 410 4.92 6.37 -28.08
N LYS A 411 4.75 5.22 -28.73
CA LYS A 411 4.21 5.14 -30.10
C LYS A 411 3.09 4.11 -30.16
N PHE A 412 2.10 4.36 -31.01
CA PHE A 412 1.00 3.45 -31.24
C PHE A 412 1.53 2.11 -31.78
N LYS A 413 1.05 1.00 -31.23
CA LYS A 413 1.33 -0.34 -31.72
C LYS A 413 0.08 -0.91 -32.39
N VAL A 414 0.23 -1.56 -33.55
CA VAL A 414 -0.87 -2.26 -34.22
C VAL A 414 -1.49 -3.26 -33.23
N ILE A 415 -2.79 -3.09 -32.99
CA ILE A 415 -3.53 -3.84 -31.96
C ILE A 415 -3.97 -5.18 -32.58
N GLY A 416 -3.43 -6.29 -32.10
CA GLY A 416 -3.92 -7.63 -32.45
C GLY A 416 -5.08 -8.07 -31.56
N LEU A 417 -5.85 -9.07 -32.00
CA LEU A 417 -7.03 -9.63 -31.29
C LEU A 417 -6.76 -9.95 -29.81
N LYS A 418 -5.59 -10.51 -29.50
CA LYS A 418 -5.16 -10.81 -28.12
C LYS A 418 -5.17 -9.59 -27.20
N THR A 419 -4.81 -8.42 -27.71
CA THR A 419 -4.75 -7.18 -26.93
C THR A 419 -6.14 -6.65 -26.63
N VAL A 420 -7.04 -6.72 -27.61
CA VAL A 420 -8.46 -6.37 -27.45
C VAL A 420 -9.11 -7.29 -26.42
N LEU A 421 -8.86 -8.60 -26.48
CA LEU A 421 -9.36 -9.57 -25.51
C LEU A 421 -8.87 -9.28 -24.09
N ILE A 422 -7.60 -8.88 -23.90
CA ILE A 422 -7.07 -8.49 -22.58
C ILE A 422 -7.80 -7.26 -22.03
N MET A 423 -7.99 -6.22 -22.86
CA MET A 423 -8.70 -5.01 -22.42
C MET A 423 -10.17 -5.28 -22.09
N PHE A 424 -10.81 -6.16 -22.85
CA PHE A 424 -12.18 -6.61 -22.58
C PHE A 424 -12.25 -7.40 -21.27
N TRP A 425 -11.30 -8.29 -21.02
CA TRP A 425 -11.20 -9.00 -19.74
C TRP A 425 -10.95 -8.07 -18.56
N ASP A 426 -10.08 -7.07 -18.71
CA ASP A 426 -9.84 -6.05 -17.69
C ASP A 426 -11.14 -5.27 -17.37
N LEU A 427 -11.98 -5.00 -18.37
CA LEU A 427 -13.28 -4.37 -18.18
C LEU A 427 -14.24 -5.31 -17.43
N LEU A 428 -14.32 -6.58 -17.82
CA LEU A 428 -15.18 -7.58 -17.15
C LEU A 428 -14.81 -7.73 -15.67
N LEU A 429 -13.53 -7.66 -15.32
CA LEU A 429 -13.07 -7.74 -13.92
C LEU A 429 -13.56 -6.57 -13.05
N THR A 430 -14.01 -5.46 -13.63
CA THR A 430 -14.59 -4.33 -12.88
C THR A 430 -16.06 -4.54 -12.52
N ILE A 431 -16.78 -5.43 -13.23
CA ILE A 431 -18.22 -5.64 -13.03
C ILE A 431 -18.57 -6.06 -11.60
N PRO A 432 -17.86 -7.02 -10.96
CA PRO A 432 -18.12 -7.36 -9.57
C PRO A 432 -17.95 -6.18 -8.63
N PHE A 433 -16.98 -5.29 -8.84
CA PHE A 433 -16.83 -4.10 -8.00
C PHE A 433 -17.98 -3.12 -8.17
N MET A 434 -18.42 -2.89 -9.41
CA MET A 434 -19.59 -2.04 -9.70
C MET A 434 -20.87 -2.61 -9.08
N TYR A 435 -21.07 -3.93 -9.17
CA TYR A 435 -22.17 -4.61 -8.50
C TYR A 435 -22.05 -4.53 -6.98
N GLY A 436 -20.84 -4.65 -6.45
CA GLY A 436 -20.55 -4.46 -5.03
C GLY A 436 -20.93 -3.07 -4.55
N ILE A 437 -20.61 -2.01 -5.30
CA ILE A 437 -21.06 -0.64 -4.97
C ILE A 437 -22.59 -0.57 -4.96
N TYR A 438 -23.23 -1.08 -6.02
CA TYR A 438 -24.69 -1.11 -6.14
C TYR A 438 -25.37 -1.78 -4.93
N LEU A 439 -24.75 -2.81 -4.34
CA LEU A 439 -25.26 -3.51 -3.17
C LEU A 439 -25.04 -2.79 -1.83
N ILE A 440 -24.19 -1.75 -1.75
CA ILE A 440 -23.82 -1.11 -0.47
C ILE A 440 -25.05 -0.62 0.33
N PRO A 441 -26.01 0.14 -0.24
CA PRO A 441 -27.22 0.58 0.49
C PRO A 441 -27.97 -0.58 1.14
N LYS A 442 -28.11 -1.67 0.38
CA LYS A 442 -28.84 -2.86 0.81
C LYS A 442 -28.06 -3.67 1.84
N ALA A 443 -26.73 -3.69 1.72
CA ALA A 443 -25.83 -4.43 2.61
C ALA A 443 -25.65 -3.74 3.96
N LEU A 444 -25.55 -2.41 3.97
CA LEU A 444 -25.32 -1.62 5.20
C LEU A 444 -26.62 -1.24 5.91
N MET A 445 -27.66 -0.86 5.17
CA MET A 445 -28.87 -0.24 5.74
C MET A 445 -30.16 -0.98 5.37
N GLY A 446 -30.10 -1.99 4.48
CA GLY A 446 -31.30 -2.62 3.92
C GLY A 446 -32.11 -1.71 3.00
N PHE A 447 -31.55 -0.57 2.59
CA PHE A 447 -32.25 0.50 1.87
C PHE A 447 -32.04 0.43 0.34
N SER A 448 -32.90 1.16 -0.39
CA SER A 448 -32.68 1.53 -1.78
C SER A 448 -31.63 2.65 -1.89
N TRP A 449 -31.12 2.91 -3.10
CA TRP A 449 -30.21 4.03 -3.34
C TRP A 449 -30.84 5.38 -3.02
N ASP A 450 -32.10 5.60 -3.42
CA ASP A 450 -32.81 6.85 -3.16
C ASP A 450 -32.92 7.10 -1.64
N SER A 451 -33.28 6.07 -0.89
CA SER A 451 -33.33 6.14 0.58
C SER A 451 -31.93 6.35 1.19
N ALA A 452 -30.91 5.64 0.73
CA ALA A 452 -29.56 5.81 1.26
C ALA A 452 -29.01 7.22 1.00
N ILE A 453 -29.29 7.83 -0.14
CA ILE A 453 -28.88 9.22 -0.43
C ILE A 453 -29.56 10.20 0.53
N VAL A 454 -30.82 9.95 0.91
CA VAL A 454 -31.57 10.79 1.86
C VAL A 454 -31.04 10.62 3.28
N TRP A 455 -30.76 9.38 3.73
CA TRP A 455 -30.43 9.10 5.13
C TRP A 455 -28.93 9.06 5.46
N ALA A 456 -28.05 8.60 4.54
CA ALA A 456 -26.61 8.47 4.78
C ALA A 456 -25.85 9.80 4.63
N PRO A 457 -24.78 10.07 5.40
CA PRO A 457 -24.00 11.33 5.34
C PRO A 457 -23.60 11.78 3.94
N GLY A 458 -23.39 13.08 3.72
CA GLY A 458 -23.00 13.60 2.40
C GLY A 458 -21.69 13.02 1.85
N SER A 459 -20.78 12.61 2.75
CA SER A 459 -19.52 11.94 2.42
C SER A 459 -19.71 10.55 1.79
N TYR A 460 -20.84 9.88 2.06
CA TYR A 460 -21.16 8.55 1.50
C TYR A 460 -21.20 8.57 -0.03
N LEU A 461 -22.01 9.46 -0.60
CA LEU A 461 -22.18 9.56 -2.05
C LEU A 461 -20.86 9.95 -2.72
N PHE A 462 -20.11 10.86 -2.11
CA PHE A 462 -18.81 11.29 -2.62
C PHE A 462 -17.79 10.15 -2.64
N ALA A 463 -17.74 9.32 -1.59
CA ALA A 463 -16.89 8.13 -1.55
C ALA A 463 -17.23 7.15 -2.69
N CYS A 464 -18.53 6.90 -2.94
CA CYS A 464 -18.97 6.05 -4.05
C CYS A 464 -18.53 6.61 -5.42
N ILE A 465 -18.70 7.92 -5.65
CA ILE A 465 -18.28 8.58 -6.90
C ILE A 465 -16.77 8.48 -7.11
N LEU A 466 -15.99 8.73 -6.06
CA LEU A 466 -14.52 8.62 -6.13
C LEU A 466 -14.08 7.18 -6.40
N PHE A 467 -14.76 6.19 -5.83
CA PHE A 467 -14.44 4.78 -6.05
C PHE A 467 -14.71 4.37 -7.51
N VAL A 468 -15.85 4.78 -8.09
CA VAL A 468 -16.16 4.56 -9.51
C VAL A 468 -15.13 5.28 -10.40
N SER A 469 -14.79 6.52 -10.06
CA SER A 469 -13.79 7.31 -10.78
C SER A 469 -12.40 6.67 -10.73
N ALA A 470 -12.02 6.07 -9.60
CA ALA A 470 -10.79 5.31 -9.45
C ALA A 470 -10.77 4.07 -10.36
N ILE A 471 -11.85 3.29 -10.41
CA ILE A 471 -11.98 2.12 -11.30
C ILE A 471 -11.82 2.54 -12.77
N ILE A 472 -12.59 3.55 -13.19
CA ILE A 472 -12.57 4.03 -14.58
C ILE A 472 -11.19 4.58 -14.92
N GLY A 473 -10.58 5.39 -14.04
CA GLY A 473 -9.25 5.96 -14.23
C GLY A 473 -8.17 4.90 -14.38
N VAL A 474 -8.17 3.86 -13.54
CA VAL A 474 -7.22 2.74 -13.63
C VAL A 474 -7.43 1.95 -14.92
N TRP A 475 -8.68 1.68 -15.32
CA TRP A 475 -8.98 0.97 -16.57
C TRP A 475 -8.52 1.76 -17.80
N ILE A 476 -8.84 3.06 -17.87
CA ILE A 476 -8.38 3.96 -18.95
C ILE A 476 -6.85 3.97 -19.03
N LEU A 477 -6.19 4.09 -17.88
CA LEU A 477 -4.73 4.14 -17.82
C LEU A 477 -4.10 2.80 -18.27
N SER A 478 -4.71 1.67 -17.92
CA SER A 478 -4.31 0.34 -18.40
C SER A 478 -4.49 0.22 -19.91
N ALA A 479 -5.64 0.64 -20.44
CA ALA A 479 -5.95 0.63 -21.87
C ALA A 479 -4.95 1.47 -22.67
N ILE A 480 -4.73 2.72 -22.29
CA ILE A 480 -3.78 3.62 -22.96
C ILE A 480 -2.35 3.07 -22.88
N SER A 481 -1.94 2.56 -21.72
CA SER A 481 -0.60 1.97 -21.54
C SER A 481 -0.36 0.73 -22.41
N THR A 482 -1.44 0.02 -22.74
CA THR A 482 -1.42 -1.17 -23.59
C THR A 482 -1.39 -0.80 -25.07
N ILE A 483 -2.20 0.17 -25.51
CA ILE A 483 -2.30 0.65 -26.89
C ILE A 483 -1.06 1.46 -27.32
N ILE A 484 -0.56 2.32 -26.43
CA ILE A 484 0.55 3.25 -26.69
C ILE A 484 1.71 2.98 -25.70
N PRO A 485 2.41 1.84 -25.84
CA PRO A 485 3.49 1.46 -24.94
C PRO A 485 4.73 2.34 -25.11
N THR A 486 5.53 2.45 -24.05
CA THR A 486 6.89 3.01 -24.13
C THR A 486 7.81 2.06 -24.89
N LYS A 487 8.81 2.61 -25.58
CA LYS A 487 9.92 1.79 -26.12
C LYS A 487 10.73 1.11 -25.01
N ASN A 488 10.94 1.79 -23.89
CA ASN A 488 11.67 1.22 -22.77
C ASN A 488 10.77 0.20 -22.04
N GLN A 489 11.22 -1.05 -22.00
CA GLN A 489 10.49 -2.18 -21.41
C GLN A 489 10.21 -2.02 -19.91
N TYR A 490 11.08 -1.31 -19.18
CA TYR A 490 10.96 -1.11 -17.73
C TYR A 490 9.90 -0.06 -17.39
N PHE A 491 9.93 1.07 -18.09
CA PHE A 491 8.95 2.15 -17.91
C PHE A 491 7.56 1.79 -18.44
N ARG A 492 7.44 0.68 -19.19
CA ARG A 492 6.16 0.22 -19.73
C ARG A 492 5.23 -0.31 -18.64
N SER A 493 5.77 -1.10 -17.72
CA SER A 493 5.02 -1.83 -16.68
C SER A 493 5.01 -1.10 -15.33
N LEU A 494 5.95 -0.20 -15.08
CA LEU A 494 6.11 0.52 -13.81
C LEU A 494 4.84 1.23 -13.32
N PRO A 495 4.08 2.00 -14.14
CA PRO A 495 2.84 2.66 -13.71
C PRO A 495 1.83 1.69 -13.09
N MET A 496 1.57 0.59 -13.79
CA MET A 496 0.58 -0.39 -13.38
C MET A 496 1.05 -1.18 -12.16
N ILE A 497 2.35 -1.41 -12.03
CA ILE A 497 2.95 -2.03 -10.83
C ILE A 497 2.73 -1.15 -9.61
N VAL A 498 2.98 0.16 -9.71
CA VAL A 498 2.80 1.09 -8.59
C VAL A 498 1.33 1.13 -8.17
N ILE A 499 0.42 1.32 -9.13
CA ILE A 499 -1.03 1.33 -8.87
C ILE A 499 -1.49 0.02 -8.22
N LEU A 500 -1.15 -1.14 -8.82
CA LEU A 500 -1.56 -2.44 -8.27
C LEU A 500 -0.92 -2.73 -6.91
N SER A 501 0.29 -2.22 -6.63
CA SER A 501 0.92 -2.37 -5.31
C SER A 501 0.16 -1.60 -4.23
N ILE A 502 -0.26 -0.37 -4.55
CA ILE A 502 -1.09 0.46 -3.65
C ILE A 502 -2.45 -0.21 -3.45
N MET A 503 -3.11 -0.64 -4.54
CA MET A 503 -4.41 -1.31 -4.46
C MET A 503 -4.34 -2.64 -3.69
N SER A 504 -3.25 -3.40 -3.83
CA SER A 504 -3.03 -4.63 -3.06
C SER A 504 -2.87 -4.33 -1.56
N GLY A 505 -2.14 -3.28 -1.21
CA GLY A 505 -2.01 -2.81 0.17
C GLY A 505 -3.34 -2.34 0.78
N LEU A 506 -4.13 -1.59 0.02
CA LEU A 506 -5.49 -1.16 0.42
C LEU A 506 -6.46 -2.33 0.54
N ALA A 507 -6.44 -3.29 -0.39
CA ALA A 507 -7.29 -4.48 -0.33
C ALA A 507 -6.99 -5.31 0.92
N ASN A 508 -5.70 -5.50 1.23
CA ASN A 508 -5.25 -6.18 2.44
C ASN A 508 -5.76 -5.48 3.71
N MET A 509 -5.69 -4.13 3.76
CA MET A 509 -6.29 -3.33 4.83
C MET A 509 -7.80 -3.58 4.92
N THR A 510 -8.54 -3.45 3.82
CA THR A 510 -10.01 -3.59 3.82
C THR A 510 -10.46 -4.99 4.26
N ILE A 511 -9.72 -6.05 3.94
CA ILE A 511 -10.02 -7.41 4.43
C ILE A 511 -10.05 -7.44 5.96
N ILE A 512 -9.06 -6.82 6.61
CA ILE A 512 -8.97 -6.79 8.08
C ILE A 512 -10.12 -5.97 8.65
N LEU A 513 -10.41 -4.82 8.06
CA LEU A 513 -11.53 -3.98 8.49
C LEU A 513 -12.86 -4.72 8.38
N LEU A 514 -13.07 -5.48 7.31
CA LEU A 514 -14.26 -6.29 7.12
C LEU A 514 -14.35 -7.37 8.19
N LEU A 515 -13.24 -8.04 8.53
CA LEU A 515 -13.23 -9.05 9.58
C LEU A 515 -13.54 -8.48 10.97
N ILE A 516 -12.99 -7.31 11.32
CA ILE A 516 -13.24 -6.65 12.60
C ILE A 516 -14.70 -6.20 12.71
N ASN A 517 -15.20 -5.52 11.68
CA ASN A 517 -16.57 -4.99 11.68
C ASN A 517 -17.63 -6.07 11.44
N ALA A 518 -17.25 -7.28 11.03
CA ALA A 518 -18.18 -8.43 10.95
C ALA A 518 -18.54 -8.97 12.34
N ILE A 519 -17.70 -8.78 13.35
CA ILE A 519 -17.94 -9.24 14.71
C ILE A 519 -19.01 -8.34 15.35
N GLY A 520 -20.20 -8.90 15.60
CA GLY A 520 -21.32 -8.16 16.18
C GLY A 520 -22.15 -7.34 15.19
N SER A 521 -21.92 -7.51 13.88
CA SER A 521 -22.71 -6.79 12.85
C SER A 521 -24.08 -7.44 12.63
N GLU A 522 -25.11 -6.61 12.43
CA GLU A 522 -26.44 -7.06 11.98
C GLU A 522 -26.51 -7.32 10.46
N ALA A 523 -25.42 -7.08 9.72
CA ALA A 523 -25.40 -7.25 8.27
C ALA A 523 -25.59 -8.72 7.86
N LYS A 524 -26.40 -8.94 6.82
CA LYS A 524 -26.68 -10.31 6.33
C LYS A 524 -25.37 -10.98 5.86
N LEU A 525 -25.12 -12.19 6.33
CA LEU A 525 -23.89 -12.97 6.06
C LEU A 525 -23.52 -13.03 4.58
N ILE A 526 -24.50 -13.12 3.67
CA ILE A 526 -24.28 -13.16 2.23
C ILE A 526 -23.49 -11.94 1.71
N TYR A 527 -23.72 -10.75 2.26
CA TYR A 527 -23.01 -9.53 1.88
C TYR A 527 -21.58 -9.53 2.40
N LEU A 528 -21.39 -9.94 3.66
CA LEU A 528 -20.05 -10.06 4.26
C LEU A 528 -19.18 -11.05 3.46
N LEU A 529 -19.72 -12.23 3.12
CA LEU A 529 -19.03 -13.22 2.32
C LEU A 529 -18.73 -12.73 0.90
N TYR A 530 -19.68 -12.01 0.27
CA TYR A 530 -19.49 -11.43 -1.05
C TYR A 530 -18.32 -10.44 -1.08
N TYR A 531 -18.30 -9.46 -0.18
CA TYR A 531 -17.22 -8.46 -0.13
C TYR A 531 -15.88 -9.09 0.29
N PHE A 532 -15.90 -10.01 1.25
CA PHE A 532 -14.69 -10.74 1.66
C PHE A 532 -14.07 -11.51 0.47
N ALA A 533 -14.87 -12.31 -0.23
CA ALA A 533 -14.41 -13.09 -1.39
C ALA A 533 -13.91 -12.18 -2.51
N LEU A 534 -14.65 -11.11 -2.84
CA LEU A 534 -14.28 -10.15 -3.87
C LEU A 534 -12.92 -9.50 -3.59
N ILE A 535 -12.73 -8.97 -2.38
CA ILE A 535 -11.50 -8.28 -1.99
C ILE A 535 -10.34 -9.28 -1.86
N LEU A 536 -10.58 -10.49 -1.35
CA LEU A 536 -9.56 -11.54 -1.22
C LEU A 536 -9.04 -12.00 -2.59
N VAL A 537 -9.94 -12.29 -3.54
CA VAL A 537 -9.55 -12.67 -4.91
C VAL A 537 -8.76 -11.56 -5.58
N PHE A 538 -9.20 -10.30 -5.41
CA PHE A 538 -8.49 -9.14 -5.94
C PHE A 538 -7.11 -8.96 -5.29
N TYR A 539 -7.01 -9.10 -3.98
CA TYR A 539 -5.74 -9.02 -3.24
C TYR A 539 -4.73 -10.06 -3.74
N ILE A 540 -5.14 -11.34 -3.83
CA ILE A 540 -4.26 -12.42 -4.30
C ILE A 540 -3.86 -12.21 -5.76
N SER A 541 -4.82 -11.84 -6.62
CA SER A 541 -4.59 -11.67 -8.06
C SER A 541 -3.69 -10.46 -8.36
N SER A 542 -3.94 -9.32 -7.69
CA SER A 542 -3.11 -8.12 -7.80
C SER A 542 -1.69 -8.39 -7.30
N ARG A 543 -1.53 -9.02 -6.13
CA ARG A 543 -0.23 -9.37 -5.55
C ARG A 543 0.57 -10.31 -6.46
N LYS A 544 -0.06 -11.36 -7.00
CA LYS A 544 0.56 -12.28 -7.97
C LYS A 544 1.00 -11.54 -9.23
N THR A 545 0.14 -10.68 -9.78
CA THR A 545 0.44 -9.93 -11.01
C THR A 545 1.63 -8.98 -10.82
N VAL A 546 1.67 -8.27 -9.69
CA VAL A 546 2.77 -7.38 -9.31
C VAL A 546 4.07 -8.19 -9.23
N GLN A 547 4.10 -9.27 -8.44
CA GLN A 547 5.30 -10.11 -8.25
C GLN A 547 5.83 -10.69 -9.57
N THR A 548 4.98 -11.27 -10.42
CA THR A 548 5.41 -11.84 -11.69
C THR A 548 6.00 -10.79 -12.64
N LYS A 549 5.36 -9.62 -12.76
CA LYS A 549 5.88 -8.54 -13.63
C LYS A 549 7.23 -8.02 -13.14
N LEU A 550 7.44 -7.98 -11.83
CA LEU A 550 8.68 -7.52 -11.23
C LEU A 550 9.82 -8.51 -11.40
N ILE A 551 9.55 -9.81 -11.25
CA ILE A 551 10.55 -10.86 -11.55
C ILE A 551 11.04 -10.71 -12.99
N ASN A 552 10.13 -10.53 -13.94
CA ASN A 552 10.50 -10.34 -15.35
C ASN A 552 11.32 -9.07 -15.57
N ILE A 553 10.91 -7.93 -15.01
CA ILE A 553 11.67 -6.68 -15.07
C ILE A 553 13.06 -6.86 -14.49
N SER A 554 13.15 -7.51 -13.33
CA SER A 554 14.38 -7.74 -12.61
C SER A 554 15.38 -8.56 -13.43
N LEU A 555 14.93 -9.69 -13.98
CA LEU A 555 15.74 -10.52 -14.86
C LEU A 555 16.18 -9.77 -16.12
N SER A 556 15.30 -8.96 -16.71
CA SER A 556 15.65 -8.10 -17.84
C SER A 556 16.66 -7.00 -17.47
N ILE A 557 16.58 -6.41 -16.27
CA ILE A 557 17.57 -5.42 -15.79
C ILE A 557 18.94 -6.08 -15.64
N VAL A 558 19.00 -7.28 -15.05
CA VAL A 558 20.25 -8.02 -14.92
C VAL A 558 20.87 -8.31 -16.27
N TYR A 559 20.06 -8.78 -17.23
CA TYR A 559 20.51 -9.06 -18.59
C TYR A 559 21.08 -7.81 -19.25
N ASP A 560 20.33 -6.69 -19.26
CA ASP A 560 20.77 -5.45 -19.89
C ASP A 560 22.01 -4.86 -19.18
N LEU A 561 22.08 -4.92 -17.85
CA LEU A 561 23.27 -4.49 -17.09
C LEU A 561 24.49 -5.34 -17.41
N ARG A 562 24.36 -6.67 -17.44
CA ARG A 562 25.47 -7.58 -17.78
C ARG A 562 25.95 -7.33 -19.19
N MET A 563 25.04 -7.23 -20.16
CA MET A 563 25.41 -6.95 -21.55
C MET A 563 26.04 -5.57 -21.71
N LYS A 564 25.55 -4.56 -20.97
CA LYS A 564 26.17 -3.23 -20.96
C LYS A 564 27.59 -3.26 -20.40
N LEU A 565 27.83 -3.99 -19.31
CA LEU A 565 29.16 -4.16 -18.72
C LEU A 565 30.10 -4.91 -19.67
N VAL A 566 29.64 -6.02 -20.25
CA VAL A 566 30.38 -6.81 -21.24
C VAL A 566 30.75 -5.96 -22.46
N ASN A 567 29.80 -5.21 -23.03
CA ASN A 567 30.05 -4.33 -24.16
C ASN A 567 31.05 -3.22 -23.82
N LYS A 568 30.97 -2.64 -22.62
CA LYS A 568 31.96 -1.65 -22.17
C LYS A 568 33.36 -2.24 -22.04
N ILE A 569 33.49 -3.46 -21.51
CA ILE A 569 34.77 -4.17 -21.43
C ILE A 569 35.35 -4.38 -22.83
N PHE A 570 34.54 -4.86 -23.79
CA PHE A 570 35.00 -5.06 -25.17
C PHE A 570 35.39 -3.79 -25.91
N LEU A 571 34.82 -2.63 -25.55
CA LEU A 571 35.15 -1.32 -26.12
C LEU A 571 36.31 -0.61 -25.39
N SER A 572 36.85 -1.21 -24.33
CA SER A 572 38.01 -0.70 -23.62
C SER A 572 39.31 -1.24 -24.22
N SER A 573 40.36 -0.43 -24.25
CA SER A 573 41.68 -0.84 -24.72
C SER A 573 42.26 -1.95 -23.85
N PHE A 574 43.02 -2.87 -24.45
CA PHE A 574 43.65 -3.98 -23.72
C PHE A 574 44.53 -3.49 -22.56
N GLN A 575 45.31 -2.43 -22.80
CA GLN A 575 46.16 -1.79 -21.79
C GLN A 575 45.39 -1.32 -20.53
N LYS A 576 44.16 -0.80 -20.69
CA LYS A 576 43.32 -0.38 -19.56
C LYS A 576 42.72 -1.58 -18.86
N PHE A 577 42.26 -2.57 -19.62
CA PHE A 577 41.69 -3.80 -19.07
C PHE A 577 42.70 -4.58 -18.22
N GLU A 578 43.96 -4.65 -18.64
CA GLU A 578 45.05 -5.33 -17.93
C GLU A 578 45.32 -4.73 -16.52
N LYS A 579 44.99 -3.46 -16.30
CA LYS A 579 45.12 -2.80 -14.99
C LYS A 579 44.00 -3.14 -14.01
N ILE A 580 42.92 -3.78 -14.48
CA ILE A 580 41.75 -4.09 -13.66
C ILE A 580 41.93 -5.47 -13.01
N ASP A 581 41.70 -5.55 -11.71
CA ASP A 581 41.70 -6.82 -10.99
C ASP A 581 40.66 -7.81 -11.54
N ASN A 582 41.10 -9.03 -11.85
CA ASN A 582 40.24 -10.09 -12.42
C ASN A 582 39.11 -10.48 -11.46
N GLY A 583 39.38 -10.51 -10.15
CA GLY A 583 38.37 -10.80 -9.12
C GLY A 583 37.24 -9.75 -9.12
N ARG A 584 37.59 -8.48 -9.28
CA ARG A 584 36.64 -7.37 -9.41
C ARG A 584 35.72 -7.52 -10.62
N VAL A 585 36.25 -7.96 -11.77
CA VAL A 585 35.43 -8.20 -12.98
C VAL A 585 34.39 -9.29 -12.72
N ILE A 586 34.81 -10.43 -12.15
CA ILE A 586 33.93 -11.56 -11.85
C ILE A 586 32.87 -11.19 -10.81
N ALA A 587 33.26 -10.52 -9.73
CA ALA A 587 32.36 -10.09 -8.66
C ALA A 587 31.28 -9.13 -9.19
N THR A 588 31.67 -8.16 -10.03
CA THR A 588 30.75 -7.17 -10.61
C THR A 588 29.76 -7.82 -11.57
N LEU A 589 30.25 -8.64 -12.51
CA LEU A 589 29.41 -9.29 -13.53
C LEU A 589 28.45 -10.32 -12.93
N ASN A 590 28.83 -11.01 -11.84
CA ASN A 590 28.04 -12.09 -11.27
C ASN A 590 27.27 -11.68 -10.00
N GLN A 591 27.98 -11.32 -8.93
CA GLN A 591 27.41 -11.17 -7.58
C GLN A 591 26.70 -9.82 -7.39
N ASP A 592 27.30 -8.72 -7.84
CA ASP A 592 26.70 -7.39 -7.67
C ASP A 592 25.46 -7.21 -8.55
N THR A 593 25.49 -7.68 -9.80
CA THR A 593 24.28 -7.65 -10.67
C THR A 593 23.14 -8.52 -10.13
N ALA A 594 23.44 -9.70 -9.57
CA ALA A 594 22.43 -10.55 -8.95
C ALA A 594 21.78 -9.90 -7.72
N THR A 595 22.57 -9.18 -6.91
CA THR A 595 22.07 -8.41 -5.75
C THR A 595 21.03 -7.37 -6.19
N ILE A 596 21.31 -6.62 -7.27
CA ILE A 596 20.36 -5.66 -7.87
C ILE A 596 19.06 -6.33 -8.32
N SER A 597 19.11 -7.59 -8.76
CA SER A 597 17.90 -8.33 -9.12
C SER A 597 17.00 -8.58 -7.90
N ASN A 598 17.56 -9.23 -6.88
CA ASN A 598 16.78 -9.68 -5.71
C ASN A 598 16.14 -8.50 -4.96
N SER A 599 16.77 -7.33 -5.06
CA SER A 599 16.33 -6.03 -4.55
C SER A 599 14.89 -5.65 -4.88
N VAL A 600 14.43 -6.00 -6.09
CA VAL A 600 13.15 -5.51 -6.60
C VAL A 600 12.00 -6.02 -5.72
N ASN A 601 12.05 -7.29 -5.31
CA ASN A 601 11.05 -7.87 -4.41
C ASN A 601 11.03 -7.21 -3.03
N ILE A 602 12.19 -6.83 -2.52
CA ILE A 602 12.35 -6.16 -1.22
C ILE A 602 11.67 -4.79 -1.24
N ILE A 603 11.91 -4.01 -2.30
CA ILE A 603 11.31 -2.67 -2.44
C ILE A 603 9.78 -2.75 -2.46
N ILE A 604 9.20 -3.73 -3.15
CA ILE A 604 7.73 -3.89 -3.18
C ILE A 604 7.18 -4.36 -1.86
N SER A 605 7.83 -5.31 -1.20
CA SER A 605 7.41 -5.72 0.15
C SER A 605 7.43 -4.53 1.09
N LEU A 606 8.46 -3.68 1.01
CA LEU A 606 8.58 -2.49 1.84
C LEU A 606 7.48 -1.48 1.56
N ILE A 607 7.19 -1.18 0.28
CA ILE A 607 6.10 -0.27 -0.10
C ILE A 607 4.75 -0.81 0.39
N SER A 608 4.44 -2.08 0.11
CA SER A 608 3.17 -2.71 0.49
C SER A 608 2.96 -2.72 2.01
N ASN A 609 3.99 -3.17 2.76
CA ASN A 609 3.95 -3.19 4.21
C ASN A 609 3.79 -1.78 4.79
N THR A 610 4.47 -0.78 4.23
CA THR A 610 4.34 0.62 4.67
C THR A 610 2.92 1.14 4.45
N ILE A 611 2.33 0.88 3.28
CA ILE A 611 0.94 1.27 2.98
C ILE A 611 -0.03 0.59 3.94
N THR A 612 0.15 -0.70 4.20
CA THR A 612 -0.67 -1.43 5.16
C THR A 612 -0.53 -0.86 6.57
N ILE A 613 0.70 -0.58 7.05
CA ILE A 613 0.95 0.03 8.36
C ILE A 613 0.25 1.39 8.47
N VAL A 614 0.47 2.27 7.49
CA VAL A 614 -0.13 3.62 7.49
C VAL A 614 -1.64 3.55 7.45
N GLY A 615 -2.22 2.71 6.57
CA GLY A 615 -3.67 2.55 6.46
C GLY A 615 -4.31 2.04 7.74
N VAL A 616 -3.65 1.09 8.40
CA VAL A 616 -4.10 0.56 9.70
C VAL A 616 -4.06 1.63 10.80
N PHE A 617 -2.99 2.42 10.90
CA PHE A 617 -2.92 3.51 11.90
C PHE A 617 -3.94 4.62 11.63
N ILE A 618 -4.19 4.94 10.36
CA ILE A 618 -5.24 5.85 9.97
C ILE A 618 -6.61 5.34 10.48
N TYR A 619 -6.89 4.04 10.31
CA TYR A 619 -8.12 3.44 10.82
C TYR A 619 -8.19 3.44 12.36
N LEU A 620 -7.11 3.06 13.06
CA LEU A 620 -7.07 3.17 14.53
C LEU A 620 -7.38 4.60 15.01
N GLY A 621 -6.87 5.61 14.29
CA GLY A 621 -7.16 7.01 14.56
C GLY A 621 -8.64 7.37 14.42
N THR A 622 -9.39 6.70 13.56
CA THR A 622 -10.85 6.89 13.45
C THR A 622 -11.63 6.29 14.61
N ILE A 623 -11.11 5.25 15.25
CA ILE A 623 -11.71 4.65 16.45
C ILE A 623 -11.37 5.49 17.69
N SER A 624 -10.09 5.80 17.89
CA SER A 624 -9.64 6.69 18.96
C SER A 624 -8.31 7.35 18.59
N LEU A 625 -8.37 8.65 18.32
CA LEU A 625 -7.18 9.43 17.97
C LEU A 625 -6.17 9.48 19.12
N THR A 626 -6.63 9.63 20.36
CA THR A 626 -5.77 9.73 21.56
C THR A 626 -5.04 8.42 21.83
N ALA A 627 -5.74 7.28 21.81
CA ALA A 627 -5.11 5.95 21.95
C ALA A 627 -4.10 5.69 20.83
N THR A 628 -4.43 6.08 19.60
CA THR A 628 -3.53 5.93 18.45
C THR A 628 -2.28 6.78 18.58
N ILE A 629 -2.39 8.03 19.03
CA ILE A 629 -1.25 8.91 19.29
C ILE A 629 -0.33 8.30 20.37
N LEU A 630 -0.90 7.76 21.45
CA LEU A 630 -0.12 7.10 22.50
C LEU A 630 0.66 5.90 21.95
N ILE A 631 0.02 5.06 21.12
CA ILE A 631 0.69 3.95 20.43
C ILE A 631 1.82 4.47 19.52
N LEU A 632 1.57 5.53 18.75
CA LEU A 632 2.58 6.12 17.88
C LEU A 632 3.77 6.67 18.67
N ILE A 633 3.55 7.27 19.85
CA ILE A 633 4.63 7.72 20.74
C ILE A 633 5.48 6.53 21.17
N VAL A 634 4.86 5.44 21.64
CA VAL A 634 5.58 4.21 22.02
C VAL A 634 6.40 3.66 20.84
N ILE A 635 5.80 3.61 19.65
CA ILE A 635 6.47 3.15 18.43
C ILE A 635 7.64 4.04 18.07
N VAL A 636 7.51 5.37 18.15
CA VAL A 636 8.59 6.33 17.85
C VAL A 636 9.72 6.19 18.85
N CYS A 637 9.43 6.08 20.15
CA CYS A 637 10.43 5.87 21.19
C CYS A 637 11.24 4.58 20.97
N VAL A 638 10.56 3.47 20.71
CA VAL A 638 11.22 2.18 20.48
C VAL A 638 11.93 2.15 19.11
N SER A 639 11.37 2.79 18.08
CA SER A 639 12.01 2.93 16.77
C SER A 639 13.28 3.78 16.85
N ALA A 640 13.30 4.82 17.68
CA ALA A 640 14.51 5.61 17.94
C ALA A 640 15.59 4.77 18.62
N LEU A 641 15.22 3.95 19.62
CA LEU A 641 16.14 3.00 20.26
C LEU A 641 16.68 1.99 19.23
N TYR A 642 15.80 1.41 18.40
CA TYR A 642 16.19 0.52 17.32
C TYR A 642 17.18 1.18 16.34
N PHE A 643 16.92 2.44 15.94
CA PHE A 643 17.80 3.18 15.05
C PHE A 643 19.21 3.39 15.65
N ILE A 644 19.27 3.75 16.94
CA ILE A 644 20.53 3.92 17.66
C ILE A 644 21.32 2.60 17.69
N VAL A 645 20.67 1.49 18.02
CA VAL A 645 21.32 0.17 18.11
C VAL A 645 21.75 -0.35 16.73
N SER A 646 20.90 -0.18 15.71
CA SER A 646 21.17 -0.65 14.35
C SER A 646 22.32 0.08 13.65
N LYS A 647 22.63 1.33 14.03
CA LYS A 647 23.79 2.07 13.50
C LYS A 647 25.10 1.30 13.72
N LYS A 648 25.29 0.69 14.89
CA LYS A 648 26.49 -0.10 15.20
C LYS A 648 26.51 -1.43 14.42
N THR A 649 25.35 -2.06 14.25
CA THR A 649 25.19 -3.28 13.46
C THR A 649 25.64 -3.07 12.01
N ARG A 650 25.27 -1.93 11.40
CA ARG A 650 25.69 -1.61 10.03
C ARG A 650 27.21 -1.57 9.86
N ILE A 651 27.92 -0.93 10.78
CA ILE A 651 29.39 -0.83 10.74
C ILE A 651 30.03 -2.23 10.85
N LEU A 652 29.50 -3.09 11.73
CA LEU A 652 30.02 -4.45 11.90
C LEU A 652 29.78 -5.33 10.68
N PHE A 653 28.65 -5.17 9.99
CA PHE A 653 28.41 -5.85 8.71
C PHE A 653 29.37 -5.38 7.62
N GLU A 654 29.66 -4.08 7.56
CA GLU A 654 30.67 -3.53 6.66
C GLU A 654 32.05 -4.16 6.95
N GLN A 655 32.49 -4.22 8.21
CA GLN A 655 33.75 -4.86 8.61
C GLN A 655 33.82 -6.37 8.34
N ALA A 656 32.73 -7.11 8.60
CA ALA A 656 32.65 -8.54 8.29
C ALA A 656 32.76 -8.77 6.78
N ARG A 657 32.14 -7.90 5.97
CA ARG A 657 32.22 -7.95 4.52
C ARG A 657 33.62 -7.63 4.00
N ASP A 658 34.31 -6.66 4.59
CA ASP A 658 35.70 -6.35 4.23
C ASP A 658 36.64 -7.52 4.52
N THR A 659 36.46 -8.17 5.67
CA THR A 659 37.22 -9.38 6.03
C THR A 659 36.93 -10.54 5.09
N SER A 660 35.69 -10.64 4.60
CA SER A 660 35.34 -11.62 3.55
C SER A 660 36.11 -11.38 2.26
N ASN A 661 36.38 -10.12 1.90
CA ASN A 661 37.17 -9.81 0.71
C ASN A 661 38.65 -10.20 0.91
N ILE A 662 39.22 -9.97 2.09
CA ILE A 662 40.58 -10.40 2.44
C ILE A 662 40.69 -11.93 2.32
N PHE A 663 39.74 -12.66 2.91
CA PHE A 663 39.70 -14.12 2.81
C PHE A 663 39.63 -14.59 1.35
N SER A 664 38.76 -13.99 0.53
CA SER A 664 38.71 -14.28 -0.91
C SER A 664 40.04 -14.02 -1.61
N GLY A 665 40.73 -12.91 -1.30
CA GLY A 665 42.06 -12.63 -1.83
C GLY A 665 43.12 -13.67 -1.42
N LEU A 666 43.07 -14.19 -0.19
CA LEU A 666 43.95 -15.28 0.25
C LEU A 666 43.65 -16.59 -0.47
N ILE A 667 42.38 -16.86 -0.80
CA ILE A 667 42.00 -18.02 -1.64
C ILE A 667 42.53 -17.85 -3.06
N ASP A 668 42.44 -16.66 -3.65
CA ASP A 668 43.03 -16.40 -4.96
C ASP A 668 44.56 -16.59 -4.91
N GLY A 669 45.22 -16.04 -3.88
CA GLY A 669 46.65 -16.25 -3.65
C GLY A 669 47.03 -17.71 -3.44
N LEU A 670 46.17 -18.53 -2.80
CA LEU A 670 46.37 -19.98 -2.69
C LEU A 670 46.31 -20.65 -4.06
N LEU A 671 45.33 -20.28 -4.90
CA LEU A 671 45.13 -20.87 -6.23
C LEU A 671 46.30 -20.56 -7.17
N TYR A 672 46.75 -19.29 -7.21
CA TYR A 672 47.84 -18.87 -8.07
C TYR A 672 49.23 -19.22 -7.50
N GLY A 673 49.40 -19.12 -6.19
CA GLY A 673 50.65 -19.38 -5.46
C GLY A 673 50.84 -20.82 -5.01
N PHE A 674 49.96 -21.75 -5.41
CA PHE A 674 49.96 -23.13 -4.89
C PHE A 674 51.30 -23.86 -5.08
N LYS A 675 51.98 -23.61 -6.21
CA LYS A 675 53.30 -24.18 -6.50
C LYS A 675 54.34 -23.68 -5.51
N GLU A 676 54.40 -22.37 -5.27
CA GLU A 676 55.35 -21.73 -4.35
C GLU A 676 55.15 -22.22 -2.91
N LEU A 677 53.90 -22.27 -2.46
CA LEU A 677 53.54 -22.80 -1.15
C LEU A 677 53.90 -24.29 -1.02
N SER A 678 53.85 -25.05 -2.12
CA SER A 678 54.14 -26.48 -2.11
C SER A 678 55.61 -26.84 -1.95
N LEU A 679 56.53 -25.92 -2.25
CA LEU A 679 57.98 -26.14 -2.15
C LEU A 679 58.50 -26.11 -0.70
N SER A 680 57.76 -25.51 0.25
CA SER A 680 58.17 -25.41 1.65
C SER A 680 57.02 -25.70 2.59
N GLY A 681 57.21 -26.71 3.45
CA GLY A 681 56.28 -26.99 4.54
C GLY A 681 56.10 -25.81 5.48
N MET A 682 57.14 -24.99 5.69
CA MET A 682 57.06 -23.76 6.49
C MET A 682 56.17 -22.70 5.82
N LYS A 683 56.35 -22.43 4.52
CA LYS A 683 55.47 -21.50 3.77
C LYS A 683 54.02 -21.96 3.78
N LYS A 684 53.79 -23.26 3.54
CA LYS A 684 52.45 -23.87 3.66
C LYS A 684 51.85 -23.66 5.04
N LYS A 685 52.63 -23.85 6.10
CA LYS A 685 52.21 -23.65 7.48
C LYS A 685 51.89 -22.18 7.79
N GLU A 686 52.74 -21.24 7.37
CA GLU A 686 52.53 -19.80 7.55
C GLU A 686 51.30 -19.30 6.79
N TYR A 687 51.16 -19.68 5.52
CA TYR A 687 50.02 -19.28 4.70
C TYR A 687 48.70 -19.92 5.18
N THR A 688 48.74 -21.19 5.58
CA THR A 688 47.59 -21.85 6.21
C THR A 688 47.21 -21.16 7.52
N LYS A 689 48.19 -20.73 8.31
CA LYS A 689 47.95 -19.95 9.53
C LYS A 689 47.35 -18.58 9.20
N GLU A 690 47.76 -17.92 8.13
CA GLU A 690 47.17 -16.65 7.68
C GLU A 690 45.72 -16.82 7.21
N ILE A 691 45.43 -17.87 6.42
CA ILE A 691 44.05 -18.26 6.06
C ILE A 691 43.24 -18.55 7.32
N ASP A 692 43.78 -19.33 8.26
CA ASP A 692 43.10 -19.67 9.52
C ASP A 692 42.78 -18.41 10.33
N VAL A 693 43.74 -17.48 10.48
CA VAL A 693 43.53 -16.18 11.13
C VAL A 693 42.45 -15.37 10.41
N SER A 694 42.49 -15.26 9.08
CA SER A 694 41.47 -14.54 8.31
C SER A 694 40.08 -15.19 8.43
N CYS A 695 40.02 -16.52 8.45
CA CYS A 695 38.78 -17.28 8.61
C CYS A 695 38.20 -17.12 10.02
N LEU A 696 39.06 -17.14 11.05
CA LEU A 696 38.70 -16.85 12.44
C LEU A 696 38.21 -15.41 12.60
N GLU A 697 38.88 -14.43 12.01
CA GLU A 697 38.42 -13.03 12.00
C GLU A 697 37.07 -12.89 11.31
N LEU A 698 36.90 -13.52 10.13
CA LEU A 698 35.64 -13.48 9.40
C LEU A 698 34.51 -14.09 10.22
N ARG A 699 34.76 -15.26 10.84
CA ARG A 699 33.81 -15.91 11.75
C ARG A 699 33.47 -15.01 12.93
N ASN A 700 34.47 -14.42 13.59
CA ASN A 700 34.27 -13.58 14.78
C ASN A 700 33.50 -12.29 14.43
N LYS A 701 33.91 -11.56 13.39
CA LYS A 701 33.24 -10.33 12.94
C LYS A 701 31.82 -10.63 12.43
N SER A 702 31.63 -11.72 11.69
CA SER A 702 30.29 -12.14 11.23
C SER A 702 29.40 -12.53 12.39
N ASN A 703 29.90 -13.28 13.37
CA ASN A 703 29.16 -13.63 14.57
C ASN A 703 28.80 -12.37 15.37
N MET A 704 29.75 -11.47 15.62
CA MET A 704 29.48 -10.19 16.27
C MET A 704 28.43 -9.37 15.53
N ALA A 705 28.51 -9.29 14.19
CA ALA A 705 27.52 -8.59 13.37
C ALA A 705 26.12 -9.22 13.48
N LEU A 706 26.03 -10.55 13.36
CA LEU A 706 24.77 -11.31 13.46
C LEU A 706 24.17 -11.23 14.87
N VAL A 707 24.96 -11.34 15.92
CA VAL A 707 24.48 -11.20 17.31
C VAL A 707 24.00 -9.77 17.58
N LYS A 708 24.73 -8.74 17.11
CA LYS A 708 24.26 -7.35 17.23
C LYS A 708 23.02 -7.09 16.39
N PHE A 709 22.87 -7.73 15.24
CA PHE A 709 21.65 -7.73 14.46
C PHE A 709 20.49 -8.38 15.22
N ILE A 710 20.69 -9.57 15.81
CA ILE A 710 19.67 -10.23 16.64
C ILE A 710 19.25 -9.31 17.79
N ASN A 711 20.19 -8.67 18.48
CA ASN A 711 19.86 -7.73 19.55
C ASN A 711 19.03 -6.53 19.05
N ALA A 712 19.38 -5.96 17.90
CA ALA A 712 18.60 -4.90 17.27
C ALA A 712 17.21 -5.41 16.86
N PHE A 713 17.13 -6.59 16.25
CA PHE A 713 15.91 -7.23 15.81
C PHE A 713 14.96 -7.52 16.98
N LEU A 714 15.48 -8.05 18.10
CA LEU A 714 14.72 -8.29 19.32
C LEU A 714 14.14 -7.01 19.90
N ILE A 715 14.88 -5.89 19.86
CA ILE A 715 14.31 -4.57 20.23
C ILE A 715 13.11 -4.24 19.32
N GLY A 716 13.23 -4.51 18.03
CA GLY A 716 12.15 -4.39 17.07
C GLY A 716 10.94 -5.28 17.39
N GLU A 717 11.14 -6.54 17.80
CA GLU A 717 10.03 -7.41 18.22
C GLU A 717 9.41 -6.96 19.55
N THR A 718 10.21 -6.48 20.51
CA THR A 718 9.67 -5.97 21.79
C THR A 718 8.76 -4.76 21.61
N LEU A 719 8.92 -3.98 20.52
CA LEU A 719 8.01 -2.90 20.15
C LEU A 719 6.56 -3.37 20.13
N LEU A 720 6.28 -4.52 19.52
CA LEU A 720 4.93 -5.05 19.35
C LEU A 720 4.33 -5.49 20.69
N ILE A 721 5.13 -6.14 21.53
CA ILE A 721 4.73 -6.56 22.87
C ILE A 721 4.43 -5.34 23.76
N LEU A 722 5.28 -4.30 23.68
CA LEU A 722 5.06 -3.05 24.41
C LEU A 722 3.81 -2.31 23.93
N VAL A 723 3.55 -2.30 22.62
CA VAL A 723 2.31 -1.72 22.07
C VAL A 723 1.09 -2.51 22.56
N LEU A 724 1.13 -3.85 22.53
CA LEU A 724 0.05 -4.69 23.07
C LEU A 724 -0.18 -4.44 24.57
N GLY A 725 0.89 -4.35 25.36
CA GLY A 725 0.81 -4.00 26.77
C GLY A 725 0.26 -2.59 27.01
N THR A 726 0.60 -1.64 26.14
CA THR A 726 0.06 -0.27 26.18
C THR A 726 -1.45 -0.29 25.92
N VAL A 727 -1.91 -1.02 24.91
CA VAL A 727 -3.34 -1.19 24.60
C VAL A 727 -4.08 -1.92 25.71
N SER A 728 -3.45 -2.95 26.32
CA SER A 728 -4.13 -3.82 27.29
C SER A 728 -4.14 -3.25 28.71
N PHE A 729 -3.13 -2.46 29.10
CA PHE A 729 -2.95 -1.99 30.47
C PHE A 729 -2.99 -0.46 30.58
N LEU A 730 -2.24 0.25 29.72
CA LEU A 730 -2.07 1.70 29.87
C LEU A 730 -3.26 2.49 29.34
N ILE A 731 -3.81 2.10 28.18
CA ILE A 731 -4.96 2.76 27.57
C ILE A 731 -6.22 2.66 28.46
N PRO A 732 -6.61 1.49 29.00
CA PRO A 732 -7.77 1.40 29.89
C PRO A 732 -7.57 2.20 31.19
N PHE A 733 -6.33 2.31 31.66
CA PHE A 733 -5.98 3.07 32.85
C PHE A 733 -6.04 4.59 32.64
N LEU A 734 -5.52 5.09 31.49
CA LEU A 734 -5.51 6.52 31.17
C LEU A 734 -6.83 7.01 30.56
N PHE A 735 -7.57 6.13 29.89
CA PHE A 735 -8.78 6.43 29.12
C PHE A 735 -9.85 5.39 29.45
N SER A 736 -10.39 5.44 30.68
CA SER A 736 -11.44 4.52 31.16
C SER A 736 -12.75 4.60 30.37
N GLU A 737 -12.91 5.63 29.55
CA GLU A 737 -14.08 5.86 28.70
C GLU A 737 -14.08 4.99 27.43
N ILE A 738 -12.95 4.36 27.07
CA ILE A 738 -12.86 3.54 25.86
C ILE A 738 -13.50 2.17 26.11
N PRO A 739 -14.55 1.78 25.37
CA PRO A 739 -15.21 0.48 25.56
C PRO A 739 -14.29 -0.72 25.29
N SER A 740 -14.51 -1.80 26.05
CA SER A 740 -13.73 -3.05 25.95
C SER A 740 -13.68 -3.64 24.55
N TYR A 741 -14.78 -3.58 23.79
CA TYR A 741 -14.83 -4.12 22.43
C TYR A 741 -13.92 -3.34 21.46
N LYS A 742 -13.72 -2.04 21.66
CA LYS A 742 -12.76 -1.24 20.88
C LYS A 742 -11.33 -1.69 21.18
N LEU A 743 -11.01 -1.92 22.46
CA LEU A 743 -9.70 -2.42 22.88
C LEU A 743 -9.37 -3.78 22.25
N ILE A 744 -10.35 -4.69 22.17
CA ILE A 744 -10.21 -5.96 21.45
C ILE A 744 -9.86 -5.71 19.97
N GLY A 745 -10.56 -4.78 19.32
CA GLY A 745 -10.25 -4.36 17.94
C GLY A 745 -8.82 -3.83 17.78
N PHE A 746 -8.36 -2.98 18.70
CA PHE A 746 -6.97 -2.50 18.73
C PHE A 746 -5.97 -3.66 18.87
N ILE A 747 -6.23 -4.61 19.77
CA ILE A 747 -5.35 -5.79 19.97
C ILE A 747 -5.26 -6.62 18.69
N MET A 748 -6.39 -6.93 18.06
CA MET A 748 -6.41 -7.70 16.79
C MET A 748 -5.61 -6.99 15.69
N ILE A 749 -5.72 -5.67 15.61
CA ILE A 749 -4.98 -4.86 14.65
C ILE A 749 -3.47 -4.87 14.92
N VAL A 750 -3.07 -4.69 16.18
CA VAL A 750 -1.64 -4.71 16.55
C VAL A 750 -1.03 -6.10 16.29
N LEU A 751 -1.76 -7.18 16.60
CA LEU A 751 -1.33 -8.55 16.28
C LEU A 751 -1.14 -8.76 14.77
N TYR A 752 -2.00 -8.17 13.96
CA TYR A 752 -1.84 -8.21 12.50
C TYR A 752 -0.59 -7.46 12.02
N LEU A 753 -0.29 -6.30 12.63
CA LEU A 753 0.85 -5.46 12.26
C LEU A 753 2.22 -6.14 12.45
N ILE A 754 2.28 -7.25 13.20
CA ILE A 754 3.51 -8.05 13.40
C ILE A 754 4.15 -8.42 12.05
N GLY A 755 3.36 -8.95 11.11
CA GLY A 755 3.86 -9.39 9.80
C GLY A 755 4.46 -8.24 8.96
N PRO A 756 3.67 -7.18 8.66
CA PRO A 756 4.16 -6.01 7.94
C PRO A 756 5.38 -5.34 8.58
N ILE A 757 5.39 -5.18 9.91
CA ILE A 757 6.52 -4.58 10.64
C ILE A 757 7.78 -5.43 10.49
N ASN A 758 7.69 -6.74 10.70
CA ASN A 758 8.83 -7.65 10.51
C ASN A 758 9.33 -7.65 9.06
N GLY A 759 8.43 -7.52 8.08
CA GLY A 759 8.80 -7.38 6.68
C GLY A 759 9.56 -6.08 6.39
N VAL A 760 9.22 -4.96 7.03
CA VAL A 760 9.99 -3.70 6.92
C VAL A 760 11.36 -3.84 7.60
N LEU A 761 11.41 -4.37 8.82
CA LEU A 761 12.65 -4.53 9.58
C LEU A 761 13.67 -5.43 8.85
N SER A 762 13.20 -6.55 8.27
CA SER A 762 14.04 -7.47 7.49
C SER A 762 14.49 -6.91 6.13
N SER A 763 13.86 -5.85 5.63
CA SER A 763 14.25 -5.20 4.36
C SER A 763 15.48 -4.31 4.50
N ILE A 764 15.79 -3.81 5.70
CA ILE A 764 16.89 -2.86 5.97
C ILE A 764 18.28 -3.40 5.56
N PRO A 765 18.75 -4.58 6.03
CA PRO A 765 20.08 -5.07 5.66
C PRO A 765 20.20 -5.28 4.15
N ASN A 766 19.12 -5.74 3.52
CA ASN A 766 19.09 -5.90 2.08
C ASN A 766 19.29 -4.56 1.37
N ILE A 767 18.56 -3.49 1.75
CA ILE A 767 18.71 -2.16 1.14
C ILE A 767 20.14 -1.62 1.22
N ILE A 768 20.84 -1.87 2.32
CA ILE A 768 22.26 -1.49 2.46
C ILE A 768 23.10 -2.22 1.42
N GLN A 769 22.88 -3.53 1.24
CA GLN A 769 23.58 -4.34 0.25
C GLN A 769 23.34 -3.83 -1.19
N ILE A 770 22.11 -3.44 -1.51
CA ILE A 770 21.75 -2.84 -2.82
C ILE A 770 22.60 -1.60 -3.08
N LYS A 771 22.67 -0.70 -2.08
CA LYS A 771 23.42 0.56 -2.20
C LYS A 771 24.91 0.32 -2.45
N VAL A 772 25.49 -0.66 -1.77
CA VAL A 772 26.91 -1.03 -1.92
C VAL A 772 27.16 -1.63 -3.31
N SER A 773 26.38 -2.62 -3.73
CA SER A 773 26.54 -3.24 -5.05
C SER A 773 26.31 -2.24 -6.19
N TRP A 774 25.35 -1.33 -6.06
CA TRP A 774 25.12 -0.26 -7.04
C TRP A 774 26.32 0.67 -7.15
N LYS A 775 26.91 1.08 -6.02
CA LYS A 775 28.12 1.91 -6.00
C LYS A 775 29.27 1.20 -6.73
N ARG A 776 29.52 -0.09 -6.44
CA ARG A 776 30.59 -0.87 -7.08
C ARG A 776 30.40 -1.02 -8.59
N ILE A 777 29.17 -1.29 -9.05
CA ILE A 777 28.84 -1.35 -10.47
C ILE A 777 29.13 0.00 -11.12
N LYS A 778 28.75 1.11 -10.48
CA LYS A 778 29.00 2.45 -11.00
C LYS A 778 30.51 2.75 -11.07
N ASP A 779 31.24 2.51 -9.98
CA ASP A 779 32.69 2.72 -9.92
C ASP A 779 33.41 1.89 -10.99
N PHE A 780 32.99 0.63 -11.23
CA PHE A 780 33.52 -0.20 -12.31
C PHE A 780 33.18 0.34 -13.70
N ILE A 781 31.97 0.87 -13.91
CA ILE A 781 31.58 1.52 -15.17
C ILE A 781 32.37 2.80 -15.42
N ASP A 782 32.70 3.56 -14.37
CA ASP A 782 33.44 4.82 -14.46
C ASP A 782 34.93 4.56 -14.73
N ASP A 783 35.51 3.52 -14.13
CA ASP A 783 36.89 3.08 -14.40
C ASP A 783 37.06 2.53 -15.84
N ILE A 784 36.04 1.88 -16.37
CA ILE A 784 36.00 1.38 -17.76
C ILE A 784 35.36 2.42 -18.65
N ASN A 785 36.15 3.45 -19.00
CA ASN A 785 35.75 4.42 -20.01
C ASN A 785 36.16 3.90 -21.41
N PRO A 786 35.21 3.63 -22.31
CA PRO A 786 35.53 3.09 -23.64
C PRO A 786 36.32 4.12 -24.44
N ASP A 787 37.40 3.66 -25.08
CA ASP A 787 38.22 4.47 -26.00
C ASP A 787 37.70 4.41 -27.44
N LEU A 788 36.74 3.50 -27.69
CA LEU A 788 36.33 3.07 -29.03
C LEU A 788 34.80 3.14 -29.18
N GLU A 789 34.32 3.42 -30.39
CA GLU A 789 32.93 3.24 -30.76
C GLU A 789 32.71 1.90 -31.48
N PHE A 790 31.53 1.29 -31.31
CA PHE A 790 31.21 -0.01 -31.94
C PHE A 790 31.19 0.07 -33.48
N SER A 791 30.94 1.25 -34.04
CA SER A 791 31.07 1.57 -35.47
C SER A 791 32.49 1.41 -35.99
N ASP A 792 33.49 1.75 -35.19
CA ASP A 792 34.90 1.65 -35.57
C ASP A 792 35.29 0.19 -35.78
N ILE A 793 34.78 -0.73 -34.96
CA ILE A 793 35.03 -2.17 -35.06
C ILE A 793 34.38 -2.77 -36.32
N LEU A 794 33.17 -2.36 -36.68
CA LEU A 794 32.43 -2.91 -37.82
C LEU A 794 32.97 -2.43 -39.18
N ASN A 795 33.51 -1.21 -39.24
CA ASN A 795 34.06 -0.64 -40.48
C ASN A 795 35.33 -1.37 -40.98
N ILE A 796 36.05 -2.08 -40.10
CA ILE A 796 37.31 -2.78 -40.41
C ILE A 796 37.07 -3.96 -41.37
N LYS A 797 35.89 -4.61 -41.31
CA LYS A 797 35.59 -5.82 -42.09
C LYS A 797 35.55 -5.61 -43.62
N ASN A 798 35.53 -4.35 -44.10
CA ASN A 798 35.25 -4.05 -45.51
C ASN A 798 36.47 -3.70 -46.38
N LYS A 799 37.69 -3.56 -45.83
CA LYS A 799 38.90 -3.30 -46.64
C LYS A 799 39.75 -4.56 -46.78
N LYS A 800 39.68 -5.25 -47.93
CA LYS A 800 40.70 -6.25 -48.34
C LYS A 800 41.97 -5.52 -48.78
N ILE A 801 42.78 -5.07 -47.82
CA ILE A 801 44.07 -4.43 -48.09
C ILE A 801 45.10 -5.52 -48.38
N ILE A 802 45.78 -5.48 -49.53
CA ILE A 802 46.97 -6.32 -49.75
C ILE A 802 48.17 -5.58 -49.18
N ILE A 803 48.82 -6.17 -48.16
CA ILE A 803 49.94 -5.57 -47.43
C ILE A 803 51.23 -5.85 -48.18
N LYS A 804 51.93 -4.79 -48.60
CA LYS A 804 53.27 -4.83 -49.21
C LYS A 804 54.35 -4.50 -48.19
N SER A 805 54.09 -3.58 -47.27
CA SER A 805 55.03 -3.23 -46.20
C SER A 805 54.33 -2.74 -44.93
N LEU A 806 54.95 -3.00 -43.79
CA LEU A 806 54.65 -2.47 -42.46
C LEU A 806 55.83 -1.58 -42.05
N SER A 807 55.59 -0.27 -41.89
CA SER A 807 56.60 0.72 -41.49
C SER A 807 56.26 1.32 -40.13
N VAL A 808 57.26 1.48 -39.30
CA VAL A 808 57.19 2.04 -37.94
C VAL A 808 58.18 3.20 -37.90
N GLN A 809 57.70 4.39 -37.52
CA GLN A 809 58.50 5.62 -37.51
C GLN A 809 58.47 6.26 -36.13
N GLY A 810 59.63 6.35 -35.48
CA GLY A 810 59.83 7.06 -34.22
C GLY A 810 58.97 6.56 -33.06
N LEU A 811 58.55 5.29 -33.06
CA LEU A 811 57.56 4.79 -32.11
C LEU A 811 58.11 4.77 -30.67
N VAL A 812 57.42 5.43 -29.75
CA VAL A 812 57.80 5.52 -28.33
C VAL A 812 56.64 5.09 -27.44
N PHE A 813 56.97 4.37 -26.38
CA PHE A 813 56.03 4.01 -25.32
C PHE A 813 56.69 4.11 -23.95
N GLU A 814 55.98 4.68 -22.99
CA GLU A 814 56.44 4.85 -21.63
C GLU A 814 55.41 4.30 -20.64
N TYR A 815 55.87 3.43 -19.73
CA TYR A 815 55.01 2.95 -18.65
C TYR A 815 54.77 4.08 -17.64
N LYS A 816 53.60 4.70 -17.71
CA LYS A 816 53.11 5.69 -16.73
C LYS A 816 52.73 4.99 -15.43
N ASN A 817 53.71 4.68 -14.59
CA ASN A 817 53.48 4.27 -13.20
C ASN A 817 53.61 5.52 -12.31
N GLY A 818 52.61 5.76 -11.46
CA GLY A 818 52.69 6.83 -10.48
C GLY A 818 53.80 6.57 -9.47
N ASP A 819 54.65 7.57 -9.26
CA ASP A 819 55.54 7.79 -8.11
C ASP A 819 56.94 7.10 -8.04
N GLU A 820 57.58 6.70 -9.15
CA GLU A 820 59.03 6.37 -9.12
C GLU A 820 59.85 6.94 -10.30
N ASP A 821 61.04 7.48 -9.98
CA ASP A 821 61.99 8.22 -10.85
C ASP A 821 62.69 7.40 -11.96
N SER A 822 62.14 6.24 -12.37
CA SER A 822 62.68 5.47 -13.50
C SER A 822 61.58 4.76 -14.29
N SER A 823 60.90 5.48 -15.18
CA SER A 823 59.98 4.89 -16.15
C SER A 823 60.75 4.12 -17.23
N PHE A 824 60.49 2.82 -17.37
CA PHE A 824 61.03 2.03 -18.49
C PHE A 824 60.39 2.53 -19.79
N LYS A 825 61.24 2.94 -20.74
CA LYS A 825 60.86 3.53 -22.01
C LYS A 825 61.28 2.62 -23.15
N VAL A 826 60.35 2.34 -24.07
CA VAL A 826 60.62 1.64 -25.32
C VAL A 826 60.60 2.67 -26.45
N GLY A 827 61.66 2.72 -27.24
CA GLY A 827 61.83 3.60 -28.40
C GLY A 827 62.76 4.79 -28.21
N PRO A 828 62.88 5.66 -29.24
CA PRO A 828 62.15 5.61 -30.52
C PRO A 828 62.53 4.39 -31.37
N ILE A 829 61.52 3.71 -31.93
CA ILE A 829 61.69 2.54 -32.81
C ILE A 829 61.44 2.97 -34.25
N ASN A 830 62.39 2.63 -35.13
CA ASN A 830 62.22 2.73 -36.58
C ASN A 830 62.40 1.33 -37.18
N LEU A 831 61.40 0.86 -37.93
CA LEU A 831 61.39 -0.50 -38.45
C LEU A 831 60.55 -0.57 -39.73
N ASN A 832 61.07 -1.12 -40.81
CA ASN A 832 60.30 -1.40 -42.02
C ASN A 832 60.38 -2.89 -42.34
N ILE A 833 59.25 -3.54 -42.62
CA ILE A 833 59.15 -4.98 -42.88
C ILE A 833 58.30 -5.19 -44.14
N ASN A 834 58.84 -5.90 -45.12
CA ASN A 834 58.18 -6.13 -46.41
C ASN A 834 57.39 -7.45 -46.43
N SER A 835 56.41 -7.54 -47.32
CA SER A 835 55.67 -8.77 -47.61
C SER A 835 56.64 -9.89 -48.03
N GLY A 836 56.48 -11.07 -47.43
CA GLY A 836 57.39 -12.20 -47.66
C GLY A 836 58.72 -12.08 -46.91
N GLU A 837 58.84 -11.21 -45.90
CA GLU A 837 60.00 -11.11 -45.01
C GLU A 837 59.74 -11.87 -43.69
N ILE A 838 60.73 -12.65 -43.25
CA ILE A 838 60.80 -13.24 -41.90
C ILE A 838 61.74 -12.38 -41.05
N LEU A 839 61.17 -11.64 -40.09
CA LEU A 839 61.91 -10.87 -39.11
C LEU A 839 62.01 -11.63 -37.79
N PHE A 840 63.23 -11.87 -37.32
CA PHE A 840 63.46 -12.36 -35.95
C PHE A 840 63.76 -11.21 -35.01
N VAL A 841 63.11 -11.23 -33.85
CA VAL A 841 63.33 -10.27 -32.76
C VAL A 841 63.96 -11.02 -31.59
N ILE A 842 65.22 -10.71 -31.32
CA ILE A 842 66.01 -11.33 -30.25
C ILE A 842 66.30 -10.30 -29.14
N GLY A 843 66.82 -10.71 -27.98
CA GLY A 843 67.17 -9.80 -26.90
C GLY A 843 67.02 -10.41 -25.51
N GLY A 844 67.64 -9.81 -24.48
CA GLY A 844 67.51 -10.32 -23.11
C GLY A 844 66.08 -10.27 -22.56
N ASN A 845 65.83 -10.95 -21.44
CA ASN A 845 64.58 -10.75 -20.69
C ASN A 845 64.51 -9.30 -20.21
N GLY A 846 63.33 -8.69 -20.27
CA GLY A 846 63.14 -7.28 -19.91
C GLY A 846 63.67 -6.26 -20.93
N SER A 847 64.16 -6.67 -22.09
CA SER A 847 64.66 -5.72 -23.10
C SER A 847 63.58 -4.95 -23.87
N GLY A 848 62.30 -5.27 -23.64
CA GLY A 848 61.14 -4.61 -24.28
C GLY A 848 60.47 -5.39 -25.41
N LYS A 849 60.84 -6.65 -25.67
CA LYS A 849 60.30 -7.49 -26.78
C LYS A 849 58.76 -7.61 -26.75
N THR A 850 58.19 -7.94 -25.59
CA THR A 850 56.74 -8.08 -25.42
C THR A 850 56.03 -6.74 -25.57
N THR A 851 56.61 -5.66 -25.06
CA THR A 851 56.07 -4.31 -25.26
C THR A 851 56.08 -3.91 -26.74
N LEU A 852 57.16 -4.22 -27.46
CA LEU A 852 57.23 -4.07 -28.92
C LEU A 852 56.15 -4.91 -29.62
N ALA A 853 55.92 -6.17 -29.19
CA ALA A 853 54.85 -7.00 -29.74
C ALA A 853 53.47 -6.39 -29.53
N ASN A 854 53.18 -5.88 -28.33
CA ASN A 854 51.91 -5.22 -28.01
C ASN A 854 51.71 -3.92 -28.80
N LEU A 855 52.78 -3.17 -29.07
CA LEU A 855 52.74 -1.96 -29.90
C LEU A 855 52.52 -2.30 -31.39
N LEU A 856 53.26 -3.26 -31.94
CA LEU A 856 53.13 -3.67 -33.34
C LEU A 856 51.76 -4.26 -33.66
N THR A 857 51.13 -4.92 -32.69
CA THR A 857 49.79 -5.52 -32.84
C THR A 857 48.66 -4.54 -32.53
N GLY A 858 48.98 -3.31 -32.11
CA GLY A 858 47.97 -2.31 -31.73
C GLY A 858 47.27 -2.58 -30.39
N LEU A 859 47.71 -3.55 -29.59
CA LEU A 859 47.18 -3.78 -28.25
C LEU A 859 47.52 -2.63 -27.29
N TYR A 860 48.71 -2.02 -27.45
CA TYR A 860 49.14 -0.80 -26.78
C TYR A 860 49.16 0.36 -27.76
N ALA A 861 48.74 1.54 -27.30
CA ALA A 861 48.94 2.78 -28.04
C ALA A 861 50.33 3.35 -27.75
N ALA A 862 51.03 3.79 -28.78
CA ALA A 862 52.27 4.54 -28.61
C ALA A 862 51.99 5.95 -28.06
N ASP A 863 52.90 6.46 -27.23
CA ASP A 863 52.86 7.83 -26.73
C ASP A 863 53.36 8.84 -27.79
N ASP A 864 54.28 8.40 -28.67
CA ASP A 864 54.80 9.18 -29.80
C ASP A 864 55.16 8.28 -31.00
N GLY A 865 55.28 8.86 -32.19
CA GLY A 865 55.52 8.15 -33.45
C GLY A 865 54.25 7.60 -34.12
N LEU A 866 54.43 6.86 -35.22
CA LEU A 866 53.32 6.31 -36.01
C LEU A 866 53.67 4.98 -36.70
N ILE A 867 52.63 4.19 -36.97
CA ILE A 867 52.70 2.94 -37.72
C ILE A 867 51.93 3.13 -39.04
N GLU A 868 52.51 2.64 -40.13
CA GLU A 868 51.97 2.74 -41.48
C GLU A 868 51.91 1.36 -42.15
N ILE A 869 50.83 1.13 -42.89
CA ILE A 869 50.70 -0.01 -43.81
C ILE A 869 50.71 0.56 -45.22
N ASN A 870 51.62 0.09 -46.07
CA ASN A 870 51.79 0.60 -47.45
C ASN A 870 52.00 2.13 -47.55
N GLY A 871 52.56 2.76 -46.50
CA GLY A 871 52.78 4.21 -46.44
C GLY A 871 51.57 5.03 -45.97
N GLU A 872 50.46 4.39 -45.60
CA GLU A 872 49.31 5.06 -44.98
C GLU A 872 49.28 4.81 -43.47
N LYS A 873 49.13 5.87 -42.67
CA LYS A 873 48.96 5.78 -41.21
C LYS A 873 47.71 4.95 -40.89
N ILE A 874 47.87 3.98 -40.01
CA ILE A 874 46.81 3.08 -39.56
C ILE A 874 46.51 3.30 -38.08
N ASN A 875 45.24 3.12 -37.68
CA ASN A 875 44.87 3.14 -36.28
C ASN A 875 45.12 1.76 -35.62
N ASN A 876 45.18 1.72 -34.29
CA ASN A 876 45.53 0.51 -33.55
C ASN A 876 44.55 -0.66 -33.72
N ILE A 877 43.26 -0.37 -33.91
CA ILE A 877 42.22 -1.41 -34.04
C ILE A 877 42.31 -2.07 -35.43
N GLU A 878 42.41 -1.25 -36.47
CA GLU A 878 42.64 -1.68 -37.84
C GLU A 878 43.95 -2.47 -37.93
N LEU A 879 45.01 -1.98 -37.28
CA LEU A 879 46.29 -2.67 -37.19
C LEU A 879 46.13 -4.06 -36.57
N GLY A 880 45.49 -4.18 -35.41
CA GLY A 880 45.27 -5.47 -34.74
C GLY A 880 44.48 -6.47 -35.60
N GLY A 881 43.54 -6.00 -36.42
CA GLY A 881 42.77 -6.83 -37.35
C GLY A 881 43.59 -7.44 -38.49
N LEU A 882 44.82 -6.99 -38.74
CA LEU A 882 45.71 -7.52 -39.77
C LEU A 882 46.62 -8.65 -39.27
N PHE A 883 46.70 -8.84 -37.95
CA PHE A 883 47.58 -9.80 -37.33
C PHE A 883 46.86 -11.12 -37.01
N SER A 884 47.59 -12.23 -37.11
CA SER A 884 47.32 -13.44 -36.35
C SER A 884 48.49 -13.69 -35.41
N THR A 885 48.21 -13.92 -34.12
CA THR A 885 49.25 -13.90 -33.09
C THR A 885 49.21 -15.11 -32.18
N ILE A 886 50.40 -15.49 -31.70
CA ILE A 886 50.53 -16.39 -30.55
C ILE A 886 51.48 -15.74 -29.56
N PHE A 887 50.91 -15.09 -28.56
CA PHE A 887 51.68 -14.53 -27.44
C PHE A 887 52.25 -15.65 -26.54
N SER A 888 53.31 -15.35 -25.80
CA SER A 888 53.88 -16.24 -24.78
C SER A 888 52.78 -16.74 -23.81
N ASN A 889 51.94 -15.82 -23.32
CA ASN A 889 50.74 -16.08 -22.52
C ASN A 889 49.45 -16.20 -23.38
N HIS A 890 49.40 -17.15 -24.30
CA HIS A 890 48.23 -17.36 -25.17
C HIS A 890 47.01 -17.98 -24.44
N HIS A 891 45.81 -17.68 -24.94
CA HIS A 891 44.56 -18.32 -24.55
C HIS A 891 43.90 -19.00 -25.75
N ILE A 892 43.33 -20.19 -25.54
CA ILE A 892 42.60 -20.93 -26.57
C ILE A 892 41.14 -21.05 -26.17
N PHE A 893 40.28 -20.48 -27.01
CA PHE A 893 38.85 -20.70 -26.91
C PHE A 893 38.47 -22.06 -27.48
N LYS A 894 37.48 -22.72 -26.87
CA LYS A 894 36.92 -23.95 -27.44
C LYS A 894 36.29 -23.70 -28.81
N LYS A 895 35.66 -22.53 -29.01
CA LYS A 895 35.09 -22.09 -30.29
C LYS A 895 36.11 -21.31 -31.12
N LEU A 896 36.16 -21.57 -32.42
CA LEU A 896 36.95 -20.87 -33.44
C LEU A 896 36.22 -19.61 -33.90
N TYR A 897 36.37 -18.52 -33.15
CA TYR A 897 35.76 -17.23 -33.50
C TYR A 897 36.41 -16.63 -34.76
N GLY A 898 35.58 -16.21 -35.73
CA GLY A 898 36.05 -15.55 -36.96
C GLY A 898 36.47 -16.49 -38.09
N ILE A 899 36.30 -17.81 -37.92
CA ILE A 899 36.69 -18.83 -38.89
C ILE A 899 35.45 -19.66 -39.24
N GLU A 900 35.09 -19.70 -40.52
CA GLU A 900 34.03 -20.56 -41.04
C GLU A 900 34.63 -21.95 -41.33
N THR A 901 34.27 -22.96 -40.52
CA THR A 901 34.92 -24.27 -40.59
C THR A 901 34.39 -25.18 -41.70
N ASP A 902 33.17 -24.94 -42.17
CA ASP A 902 32.52 -25.73 -43.22
C ASP A 902 33.33 -25.76 -44.52
N ASP A 903 33.92 -24.63 -44.92
CA ASP A 903 34.72 -24.48 -46.13
C ASP A 903 36.19 -24.92 -45.98
N LYS A 904 36.62 -25.27 -44.76
CA LYS A 904 38.03 -25.55 -44.42
C LYS A 904 38.27 -26.95 -43.89
N LYS A 905 37.32 -27.87 -44.04
CA LYS A 905 37.40 -29.22 -43.44
C LYS A 905 38.65 -30.01 -43.85
N GLU A 906 39.00 -30.00 -45.13
CA GLU A 906 40.21 -30.69 -45.63
C GLU A 906 41.50 -30.06 -45.08
N GLU A 907 41.53 -28.72 -44.98
CA GLU A 907 42.64 -27.97 -44.40
C GLU A 907 42.78 -28.27 -42.90
N ILE A 908 41.66 -28.34 -42.17
CA ILE A 908 41.59 -28.71 -40.76
C ILE A 908 42.17 -30.12 -40.54
N ASP A 909 41.73 -31.11 -41.31
CA ASP A 909 42.21 -32.49 -41.20
C ASP A 909 43.71 -32.61 -41.52
N TYR A 910 44.17 -31.88 -42.55
CA TYR A 910 45.59 -31.79 -42.87
C TYR A 910 46.40 -31.16 -41.73
N LEU A 911 45.96 -30.03 -41.18
CA LEU A 911 46.65 -29.33 -40.10
C LEU A 911 46.67 -30.15 -38.80
N LEU A 912 45.58 -30.84 -38.47
CA LEU A 912 45.52 -31.74 -37.31
C LEU A 912 46.54 -32.88 -37.45
N LYS A 913 46.67 -33.49 -38.64
CA LYS A 913 47.69 -34.51 -38.90
C LYS A 913 49.11 -33.94 -38.89
N LEU A 914 49.33 -32.80 -39.56
CA LEU A 914 50.63 -32.12 -39.63
C LEU A 914 51.15 -31.77 -38.22
N LEU A 915 50.25 -31.36 -37.34
CA LEU A 915 50.55 -30.98 -35.96
C LEU A 915 50.43 -32.15 -34.98
N LYS A 916 50.14 -33.38 -35.46
CA LYS A 916 49.93 -34.61 -34.67
C LYS A 916 48.91 -34.43 -33.54
N LEU A 917 47.76 -33.83 -33.85
CA LEU A 917 46.62 -33.59 -32.95
C LEU A 917 45.36 -34.37 -33.37
N ASP A 918 45.36 -35.01 -34.54
CA ASP A 918 44.25 -35.76 -35.15
C ASP A 918 43.72 -36.90 -34.26
N SER A 919 44.58 -37.52 -33.44
CA SER A 919 44.17 -38.55 -32.48
C SER A 919 43.52 -38.01 -31.20
N LYS A 920 43.54 -36.69 -30.97
CA LYS A 920 43.11 -36.06 -29.70
C LYS A 920 42.05 -34.98 -29.85
N VAL A 921 42.06 -34.28 -30.98
CA VAL A 921 41.19 -33.13 -31.23
C VAL A 921 40.52 -33.31 -32.58
N SER A 922 39.21 -33.07 -32.60
CA SER A 922 38.40 -32.91 -33.81
C SER A 922 37.72 -31.54 -33.77
N VAL A 923 37.27 -31.05 -34.92
CA VAL A 923 36.54 -29.78 -35.02
C VAL A 923 35.12 -30.07 -35.50
N GLU A 924 34.12 -29.64 -34.71
CA GLU A 924 32.69 -29.79 -35.02
C GLU A 924 31.95 -28.51 -34.62
N ASN A 925 31.06 -28.01 -35.49
CA ASN A 925 30.27 -26.79 -35.27
C ASN A 925 31.15 -25.59 -34.82
N ASP A 926 32.19 -25.30 -35.61
CA ASP A 926 33.22 -24.28 -35.33
C ASP A 926 33.91 -24.43 -33.97
N SER A 927 33.94 -25.62 -33.36
CA SER A 927 34.49 -25.83 -32.02
C SER A 927 35.41 -27.03 -31.95
N PHE A 928 36.51 -26.90 -31.21
CA PHE A 928 37.36 -28.02 -30.84
C PHE A 928 36.61 -28.97 -29.89
N SER A 929 36.77 -30.28 -30.09
CA SER A 929 36.17 -31.29 -29.22
C SER A 929 36.69 -31.21 -27.78
N THR A 930 37.98 -30.87 -27.61
CA THR A 930 38.62 -30.62 -26.32
C THR A 930 39.72 -29.56 -26.41
N ILE A 931 39.93 -28.84 -25.31
CA ILE A 931 41.10 -27.96 -25.09
C ILE A 931 41.95 -28.42 -23.89
N ASN A 932 41.59 -29.55 -23.27
CA ASN A 932 42.31 -30.13 -22.15
C ASN A 932 43.55 -30.89 -22.68
N LEU A 933 44.59 -30.13 -23.03
CA LEU A 933 45.78 -30.59 -23.73
C LEU A 933 47.04 -30.13 -22.99
N SER A 934 48.19 -30.78 -23.27
CA SER A 934 49.48 -30.30 -22.75
C SER A 934 49.83 -28.91 -23.31
N ASN A 935 50.74 -28.18 -22.66
CA ASN A 935 51.06 -26.82 -23.09
C ASN A 935 51.58 -26.76 -24.54
N GLY A 936 52.47 -27.69 -24.91
CA GLY A 936 52.96 -27.82 -26.28
C GLY A 936 51.86 -28.17 -27.29
N GLN A 937 50.88 -29.01 -26.91
CA GLN A 937 49.71 -29.32 -27.74
C GLN A 937 48.78 -28.12 -27.90
N ARG A 938 48.57 -27.33 -26.84
CA ARG A 938 47.82 -26.06 -26.91
C ARG A 938 48.50 -25.04 -27.82
N LYS A 939 49.81 -24.84 -27.69
CA LYS A 939 50.57 -23.97 -28.62
C LYS A 939 50.47 -24.45 -30.08
N ARG A 940 50.48 -25.77 -30.33
CA ARG A 940 50.23 -26.34 -31.67
C ARG A 940 48.81 -26.06 -32.17
N LEU A 941 47.80 -26.24 -31.31
CA LEU A 941 46.41 -25.94 -31.65
C LEU A 941 46.19 -24.43 -31.92
N SER A 942 46.92 -23.56 -31.22
CA SER A 942 46.94 -22.11 -31.50
C SER A 942 47.58 -21.80 -32.84
N LEU A 943 48.64 -22.53 -33.21
CA LEU A 943 49.27 -22.39 -34.53
C LEU A 943 48.33 -22.83 -35.65
N MET A 944 47.60 -23.93 -35.47
CA MET A 944 46.52 -24.34 -36.38
C MET A 944 45.48 -23.23 -36.53
N LYS A 945 45.03 -22.62 -35.43
CA LYS A 945 44.09 -21.49 -35.46
C LYS A 945 44.66 -20.34 -36.31
N CYS A 946 45.92 -19.96 -36.11
CA CYS A 946 46.55 -18.90 -36.89
C CYS A 946 46.57 -19.22 -38.40
N PHE A 947 46.86 -20.46 -38.77
CA PHE A 947 46.79 -20.90 -40.17
C PHE A 947 45.38 -20.75 -40.75
N LEU A 948 44.36 -21.14 -39.97
CA LEU A 948 42.97 -21.05 -40.39
C LEU A 948 42.46 -19.60 -40.47
N GLU A 949 43.03 -18.66 -39.71
CA GLU A 949 42.72 -17.22 -39.83
C GLU A 949 43.26 -16.62 -41.15
N ASP A 950 44.33 -17.18 -41.71
CA ASP A 950 45.00 -16.73 -42.95
C ASP A 950 45.33 -15.23 -43.01
N SER A 951 45.68 -14.62 -41.87
CA SER A 951 46.10 -13.21 -41.78
C SER A 951 47.30 -12.90 -42.68
N GLN A 952 47.55 -11.61 -42.94
CA GLN A 952 48.69 -11.17 -43.77
C GLN A 952 49.95 -10.91 -42.95
N ILE A 953 49.81 -10.63 -41.66
CA ILE A 953 50.91 -10.46 -40.71
C ILE A 953 50.77 -11.50 -39.59
N TYR A 954 51.87 -12.15 -39.24
CA TYR A 954 51.93 -13.10 -38.14
C TYR A 954 52.93 -12.65 -37.09
N LEU A 955 52.55 -12.74 -35.82
CA LEU A 955 53.47 -12.52 -34.69
C LEU A 955 53.50 -13.76 -33.79
N PHE A 956 54.68 -14.36 -33.66
CA PHE A 956 54.92 -15.51 -32.80
C PHE A 956 55.88 -15.12 -31.67
N ASP A 957 55.36 -15.01 -30.45
CA ASP A 957 56.13 -14.67 -29.26
C ASP A 957 56.54 -15.93 -28.51
N GLU A 958 57.81 -16.32 -28.63
CA GLU A 958 58.40 -17.50 -27.96
C GLU A 958 57.60 -18.80 -28.17
N TRP A 959 56.97 -18.94 -29.35
CA TRP A 959 56.16 -20.12 -29.64
C TRP A 959 56.96 -21.42 -29.55
N ALA A 960 58.19 -21.41 -30.08
CA ALA A 960 59.07 -22.58 -30.15
C ALA A 960 59.64 -23.00 -28.79
N ALA A 961 59.65 -22.12 -27.78
CA ALA A 961 60.35 -22.36 -26.50
C ALA A 961 59.87 -23.62 -25.76
N ASP A 962 58.58 -23.96 -25.88
CA ASP A 962 57.95 -25.10 -25.19
C ASP A 962 57.70 -26.30 -26.14
N GLN A 963 58.38 -26.37 -27.28
CA GLN A 963 58.16 -27.41 -28.30
C GLN A 963 59.33 -28.40 -28.35
N ASP A 964 58.99 -29.66 -28.64
CA ASP A 964 60.01 -30.70 -28.88
C ASP A 964 60.83 -30.36 -30.15
N PRO A 965 62.10 -30.80 -30.25
CA PRO A 965 62.98 -30.50 -31.39
C PRO A 965 62.38 -30.85 -32.76
N GLU A 966 61.59 -31.92 -32.85
CA GLU A 966 60.88 -32.30 -34.07
C GLU A 966 59.93 -31.17 -34.54
N TYR A 967 59.15 -30.59 -33.63
CA TYR A 967 58.18 -29.55 -33.94
C TYR A 967 58.83 -28.18 -34.15
N LYS A 968 59.92 -27.88 -33.44
CA LYS A 968 60.75 -26.71 -33.75
C LYS A 968 61.24 -26.76 -35.18
N LYS A 969 61.73 -27.91 -35.63
CA LYS A 969 62.16 -28.12 -37.01
C LYS A 969 61.00 -27.94 -37.99
N ILE A 970 59.82 -28.49 -37.70
CA ILE A 970 58.62 -28.28 -38.54
C ILE A 970 58.25 -26.80 -38.61
N PHE A 971 58.26 -26.10 -37.47
CA PHE A 971 57.95 -24.68 -37.41
C PHE A 971 58.93 -23.84 -38.24
N TYR A 972 60.23 -23.91 -37.93
CA TYR A 972 61.24 -23.09 -38.58
C TYR A 972 61.53 -23.50 -40.03
N ARG A 973 61.59 -24.80 -40.35
CA ARG A 973 62.04 -25.26 -41.68
C ARG A 973 60.90 -25.55 -42.65
N LYS A 974 59.66 -25.68 -42.17
CA LYS A 974 58.49 -25.94 -43.03
C LYS A 974 57.47 -24.82 -42.96
N ILE A 975 56.95 -24.51 -41.76
CA ILE A 975 55.84 -23.56 -41.58
C ILE A 975 56.24 -22.12 -41.91
N LEU A 976 57.32 -21.58 -41.34
CA LEU A 976 57.73 -20.19 -41.64
C LEU A 976 58.07 -20.00 -43.13
N PRO A 977 58.83 -20.90 -43.79
CA PRO A 977 59.07 -20.80 -45.23
C PRO A 977 57.81 -20.95 -46.09
N GLU A 978 56.85 -21.79 -45.70
CA GLU A 978 55.55 -21.89 -46.40
C GLU A 978 54.74 -20.59 -46.29
N MET A 979 54.69 -19.98 -45.10
CA MET A 979 54.05 -18.67 -44.90
C MET A 979 54.76 -17.59 -45.72
N LYS A 980 56.09 -17.60 -45.74
CA LYS A 980 56.90 -16.67 -46.55
C LYS A 980 56.60 -16.79 -48.04
N LYS A 981 56.53 -18.02 -48.58
CA LYS A 981 56.16 -18.29 -49.98
C LYS A 981 54.76 -17.77 -50.33
N LYS A 982 53.86 -17.73 -49.36
CA LYS A 982 52.52 -17.13 -49.51
C LYS A 982 52.52 -15.58 -49.38
N GLY A 983 53.69 -14.94 -49.30
CA GLY A 983 53.83 -13.48 -49.22
C GLY A 983 53.43 -12.89 -47.86
N LYS A 984 53.41 -13.69 -46.79
CA LYS A 984 53.02 -13.22 -45.45
C LYS A 984 54.19 -12.50 -44.77
N ILE A 985 53.90 -11.48 -43.96
CA ILE A 985 54.89 -10.87 -43.06
C ILE A 985 54.95 -11.71 -41.79
N ILE A 986 56.16 -12.10 -41.37
CA ILE A 986 56.33 -12.99 -40.22
C ILE A 986 57.29 -12.33 -39.23
N ILE A 987 56.81 -12.09 -38.02
CA ILE A 987 57.58 -11.56 -36.90
C ILE A 987 57.68 -12.65 -35.85
N ALA A 988 58.88 -13.19 -35.61
CA ALA A 988 59.10 -14.22 -34.61
C ALA A 988 60.03 -13.71 -33.52
N ILE A 989 59.55 -13.62 -32.29
CA ILE A 989 60.37 -13.38 -31.10
C ILE A 989 60.93 -14.73 -30.68
N THR A 990 62.25 -14.91 -30.77
CA THR A 990 62.90 -16.19 -30.52
C THR A 990 64.29 -16.05 -29.90
N HIS A 991 64.74 -17.10 -29.23
CA HIS A 991 66.09 -17.29 -28.72
C HIS A 991 66.78 -18.52 -29.32
N ASP A 992 66.18 -19.16 -30.34
CA ASP A 992 66.71 -20.37 -30.98
C ASP A 992 67.72 -20.01 -32.08
N ASP A 993 68.97 -19.81 -31.67
CA ASP A 993 70.12 -19.46 -32.51
C ASP A 993 70.37 -20.45 -33.66
N ASN A 994 70.08 -21.75 -33.45
CA ASN A 994 70.19 -22.81 -34.46
C ASN A 994 69.34 -22.58 -35.73
N TYR A 995 68.43 -21.62 -35.71
CA TYR A 995 67.52 -21.31 -36.81
C TYR A 995 67.58 -19.85 -37.25
N PHE A 996 68.55 -19.06 -36.79
CA PHE A 996 68.71 -17.66 -37.20
C PHE A 996 68.91 -17.51 -38.72
N ASP A 997 69.48 -18.52 -39.36
CA ASP A 997 69.63 -18.63 -40.82
C ASP A 997 68.30 -18.68 -41.60
N VAL A 998 67.17 -18.93 -40.91
CA VAL A 998 65.83 -18.92 -41.52
C VAL A 998 65.29 -17.49 -41.68
N ALA A 999 65.76 -16.54 -40.87
CA ALA A 999 65.30 -15.17 -40.90
C ALA A 999 65.92 -14.40 -42.08
N ASP A 1000 65.12 -13.51 -42.68
CA ASP A 1000 65.64 -12.54 -43.66
C ASP A 1000 66.36 -11.38 -42.96
N ARG A 1001 65.88 -11.03 -41.76
CA ARG A 1001 66.48 -10.00 -40.93
C ARG A 1001 66.34 -10.36 -39.45
N ILE A 1002 67.37 -10.01 -38.68
CA ILE A 1002 67.39 -10.19 -37.23
C ILE A 1002 67.61 -8.84 -36.57
N ILE A 1003 66.75 -8.50 -35.62
CA ILE A 1003 66.91 -7.29 -34.79
C ILE A 1003 67.07 -7.69 -33.33
N LYS A 1004 67.93 -6.97 -32.62
CA LYS A 1004 68.15 -7.14 -31.18
C LYS A 1004 67.47 -6.01 -30.42
N MET A 1005 66.55 -6.36 -29.53
CA MET A 1005 66.02 -5.47 -28.51
C MET A 1005 66.98 -5.43 -27.32
N ASP A 1006 67.46 -4.25 -26.99
CA ASP A 1006 68.33 -4.00 -25.84
C ASP A 1006 67.89 -2.74 -25.09
N MET A 1007 67.55 -2.88 -23.81
CA MET A 1007 67.07 -1.80 -22.92
C MET A 1007 66.05 -0.85 -23.58
N GLY A 1008 65.05 -1.40 -24.27
CA GLY A 1008 63.97 -0.64 -24.92
C GLY A 1008 64.32 -0.07 -26.30
N LYS A 1009 65.54 -0.28 -26.82
CA LYS A 1009 65.97 0.18 -28.15
C LYS A 1009 66.14 -1.00 -29.12
N VAL A 1010 65.87 -0.74 -30.39
CA VAL A 1010 66.14 -1.68 -31.50
C VAL A 1010 67.55 -1.42 -32.03
N ILE A 1011 68.37 -2.47 -32.10
CA ILE A 1011 69.72 -2.46 -32.67
C ILE A 1011 69.78 -3.54 -33.75
N GLU A 1012 70.43 -3.26 -34.89
CA GLU A 1012 70.68 -4.29 -35.90
C GLU A 1012 71.63 -5.36 -35.37
N TYR A 1013 71.29 -6.63 -35.58
CA TYR A 1013 72.16 -7.73 -35.21
C TYR A 1013 73.23 -7.93 -36.28
N GLN A 1014 74.49 -7.69 -35.92
CA GLN A 1014 75.65 -8.08 -36.74
C GLN A 1014 76.22 -9.37 -36.15
N GLU A 1015 76.32 -10.43 -36.96
CA GLU A 1015 77.09 -11.64 -36.58
C GLU A 1015 78.54 -11.20 -36.29
N MET A 1016 79.02 -11.53 -35.09
CA MET A 1016 80.45 -11.40 -34.76
C MET A 1016 81.23 -12.60 -35.27
#